data_AF-A0A9P5QJ95-F1
#
_entry.id   AF-A0A9P5QJ95-F1
#
_cell.length_a   1.000
_cell.length_b   1.000
_cell.length_c   1.000
_cell.angle_alpha   90.00
_cell.angle_beta   90.00
_cell.angle_gamma   90.00
#
_symmetry.space_group_name_H-M   'P 1'
#
loop_
_entity.id
_entity.type
_entity.pdbx_description
1 polymer ?
#
loop_
_entity_poly.entity_id
_entity_poly.type
_entity_poly.pdbx_seq_one_letter_code
_entity_poly.pdbx_strand_id
1 'polypeptide(L)'
;MAKKMKTTKKISKEALINIVSAQEKHSKTLQMPSVTLVATSAMIAAREACAAKVDAIVEECLALNCKFRDSKFDLLNDRRNCLYSSLISETVYKEIAGTKRLTDLFKNPVFFLNGASPDDIKQGSVGDCWFVASLAVISNIPGLLEQLCVKKNEQVGVYGFIFFKDGDWVSTVVDDQLFYKIDPVTSRRMLYFSSCNDDRESWLPLMEKAYAKIHGDYETLTGGYTSEGIEDLTGGTASMLFCGDILDKDKFWEEEMKQVNKATLMGCSINYQEDDPERHGIQAGHAYSVLNVAEYEGERLVHIRNPWGEIEWNGDWSDQSHKWTEAAIKTLRHEDKNDGQFWMPYDDFLHIFTTIDRCRVFDASWSVASSWINYNVEPRSDGKFHFELTQPGNTVIVLSQPDTRYYGAFSAEFINTLSFHVYDKDEKLIRRAKITVPYSKRSVNCELMLQAGTYTVIPHIQREPTDIVTVVSQGDDLDSALNPATRSDDVEVMVEAVKMDKSSYMFQQRKASLIRSMSVARVTGRKLLGVDDEDYESGVDAVQLEEHRWQVMLGLRVYSHDRNVKVTGIAGAHPLSKTQGHVKHEDEDSDDPESVTATLADKAAAEPVKVAPIGLAPLTEEPEEESAKKDQPEKISKEE
;
A
#
# COMPACT_ATOMS: atom_id res chain seq x y z
N MET A 1 -9.04 -6.92 65.73
CA MET A 1 -8.64 -6.53 64.36
C MET A 1 -9.43 -7.32 63.32
N ALA A 2 -10.74 -7.10 63.25
CA ALA A 2 -11.64 -7.71 62.27
C ALA A 2 -12.70 -6.64 61.91
N LYS A 3 -12.30 -5.64 61.11
CA LYS A 3 -13.18 -4.55 60.64
C LYS A 3 -12.58 -3.75 59.47
N LYS A 4 -11.93 -4.40 58.50
CA LYS A 4 -11.42 -3.74 57.28
C LYS A 4 -11.40 -4.62 56.01
N MET A 5 -12.32 -5.59 55.93
CA MET A 5 -12.62 -6.30 54.68
C MET A 5 -14.14 -6.38 54.53
N LYS A 6 -14.72 -5.43 53.78
CA LYS A 6 -16.03 -5.49 53.10
C LYS A 6 -16.37 -4.09 52.57
N THR A 7 -15.92 -3.81 51.36
CA THR A 7 -16.48 -2.73 50.53
C THR A 7 -16.31 -3.16 49.07
N THR A 8 -17.07 -4.18 48.73
CA THR A 8 -17.24 -4.67 47.37
C THR A 8 -18.12 -3.66 46.60
N LYS A 9 -17.61 -3.27 45.43
CA LYS A 9 -18.25 -2.54 44.31
C LYS A 9 -19.77 -2.39 44.39
N LYS A 10 -20.24 -1.15 44.53
CA LYS A 10 -21.55 -0.72 44.02
C LYS A 10 -21.30 0.17 42.80
N ILE A 11 -21.21 -0.46 41.64
CA ILE A 11 -21.36 0.24 40.36
C ILE A 11 -22.83 0.66 40.30
N SER A 12 -23.11 1.94 40.08
CA SER A 12 -24.48 2.45 40.06
C SER A 12 -25.29 1.77 38.95
N LYS A 13 -26.61 1.60 39.18
CA LYS A 13 -27.52 1.01 38.20
C LYS A 13 -27.50 1.80 36.87
N GLU A 14 -27.26 3.11 36.94
CA GLU A 14 -27.08 4.00 35.78
C GLU A 14 -25.76 3.75 35.04
N ALA A 15 -24.65 3.47 35.74
CA ALA A 15 -23.39 3.10 35.09
C ALA A 15 -23.50 1.73 34.41
N LEU A 16 -24.23 0.78 35.00
CA LEU A 16 -24.54 -0.50 34.36
C LEU A 16 -25.49 -0.33 33.16
N ILE A 17 -26.49 0.55 33.23
CA ILE A 17 -27.37 0.87 32.10
C ILE A 17 -26.59 1.58 30.98
N ASN A 18 -25.66 2.47 31.31
CA ASN A 18 -24.81 3.12 30.32
C ASN A 18 -23.84 2.15 29.67
N ILE A 19 -23.22 1.23 30.43
CA ILE A 19 -22.33 0.18 29.90
C ILE A 19 -23.12 -0.82 29.04
N VAL A 20 -24.32 -1.22 29.47
CA VAL A 20 -25.21 -2.09 28.68
C VAL A 20 -25.72 -1.37 27.44
N SER A 21 -26.02 -0.07 27.51
CA SER A 21 -26.41 0.73 26.34
C SER A 21 -25.24 0.98 25.38
N ALA A 22 -24.00 1.06 25.88
CA ALA A 22 -22.78 1.15 25.07
C ALA A 22 -22.47 -0.19 24.40
N GLN A 23 -22.63 -1.31 25.12
CA GLN A 23 -22.53 -2.66 24.55
C GLN A 23 -23.67 -2.97 23.58
N GLU A 24 -24.89 -2.47 23.83
CA GLU A 24 -26.02 -2.59 22.89
C GLU A 24 -25.87 -1.64 21.68
N LYS A 25 -25.26 -0.45 21.82
CA LYS A 25 -24.85 0.40 20.68
C LYS A 25 -23.75 -0.27 19.85
N HIS A 26 -22.82 -0.95 20.50
CA HIS A 26 -21.75 -1.72 19.86
C HIS A 26 -22.28 -2.99 19.17
N SER A 27 -23.34 -3.61 19.72
CA SER A 27 -23.88 -4.87 19.21
C SER A 27 -25.06 -4.71 18.24
N LYS A 28 -25.77 -3.56 18.21
CA LYS A 28 -26.91 -3.30 17.31
C LYS A 28 -26.58 -2.47 16.06
N THR A 29 -25.29 -2.18 15.81
CA THR A 29 -24.82 -1.56 14.56
C THR A 29 -23.75 -2.39 13.84
N LEU A 30 -23.73 -3.71 14.06
CA LEU A 30 -23.09 -4.66 13.15
C LEU A 30 -24.04 -4.94 11.95
N GLN A 31 -24.42 -3.89 11.22
CA GLN A 31 -24.38 -4.08 9.77
C GLN A 31 -22.89 -4.26 9.48
N MET A 32 -22.50 -5.47 9.06
CA MET A 32 -21.12 -5.65 8.59
C MET A 32 -20.82 -4.50 7.63
N PRO A 33 -19.70 -3.76 7.82
CA PRO A 33 -19.35 -2.72 6.88
C PRO A 33 -19.36 -3.35 5.47
N SER A 34 -19.92 -2.63 4.49
CA SER A 34 -19.85 -3.07 3.10
C SER A 34 -18.41 -3.25 2.63
N VAL A 35 -17.45 -2.62 3.32
CA VAL A 35 -16.01 -2.79 3.18
C VAL A 35 -15.51 -3.82 4.20
N THR A 36 -15.09 -4.98 3.71
CA THR A 36 -14.33 -5.97 4.49
C THR A 36 -12.90 -6.03 3.97
N LEU A 37 -11.96 -6.53 4.78
CA LEU A 37 -10.65 -6.95 4.26
C LEU A 37 -10.86 -8.01 3.18
N VAL A 38 -9.92 -8.13 2.23
CA VAL A 38 -9.98 -9.21 1.23
C VAL A 38 -9.80 -10.55 1.94
N ALA A 39 -10.93 -11.18 2.27
CA ALA A 39 -11.02 -12.41 3.03
C ALA A 39 -10.65 -13.62 2.16
N THR A 40 -9.34 -13.77 1.91
CA THR A 40 -8.79 -14.94 1.21
C THR A 40 -8.58 -16.10 2.20
N SER A 41 -8.49 -17.32 1.68
CA SER A 41 -8.03 -18.47 2.45
C SER A 41 -6.65 -18.23 3.08
N ALA A 42 -5.78 -17.50 2.37
CA ALA A 42 -4.46 -17.11 2.87
C ALA A 42 -4.55 -16.15 4.07
N MET A 43 -5.51 -15.21 4.07
CA MET A 43 -5.77 -14.35 5.23
C MET A 43 -6.15 -15.17 6.46
N ILE A 44 -7.07 -16.14 6.31
CA ILE A 44 -7.50 -17.01 7.41
C ILE A 44 -6.29 -17.79 7.95
N ALA A 45 -5.51 -18.40 7.07
CA ALA A 45 -4.31 -19.14 7.46
C ALA A 45 -3.28 -18.24 8.17
N ALA A 46 -3.05 -17.01 7.69
CA ALA A 46 -2.15 -16.06 8.32
C ALA A 46 -2.62 -15.66 9.73
N ARG A 47 -3.93 -15.48 9.93
CA ARG A 47 -4.52 -15.20 11.25
C ARG A 47 -4.36 -16.39 12.20
N GLU A 48 -4.66 -17.60 11.74
CA GLU A 48 -4.54 -18.81 12.57
C GLU A 48 -3.08 -19.04 12.98
N ALA A 49 -2.14 -18.92 12.04
CA ALA A 49 -0.71 -19.03 12.32
C ALA A 49 -0.22 -17.95 13.30
N CYS A 50 -0.67 -16.70 13.12
CA CYS A 50 -0.36 -15.60 14.03
C CYS A 50 -0.89 -15.87 15.44
N ALA A 51 -2.16 -16.29 15.57
CA ALA A 51 -2.78 -16.59 16.84
C ALA A 51 -2.06 -17.72 17.58
N ALA A 52 -1.74 -18.81 16.88
CA ALA A 52 -0.99 -19.95 17.44
C ALA A 52 0.40 -19.52 17.92
N LYS A 53 1.09 -18.66 17.17
CA LYS A 53 2.39 -18.10 17.56
C LYS A 53 2.29 -17.24 18.81
N VAL A 54 1.25 -16.40 18.92
CA VAL A 54 1.02 -15.59 20.13
C VAL A 54 0.74 -16.48 21.34
N ASP A 55 -0.06 -17.55 21.18
CA ASP A 55 -0.32 -18.50 22.27
C ASP A 55 0.95 -19.19 22.76
N ALA A 56 1.78 -19.70 21.85
CA ALA A 56 3.05 -20.32 22.21
C ALA A 56 3.97 -19.37 22.99
N ILE A 57 4.07 -18.10 22.53
CA ILE A 57 4.84 -17.07 23.23
C ILE A 57 4.28 -16.80 24.62
N VAL A 58 2.95 -16.71 24.76
CA VAL A 58 2.29 -16.48 26.06
C VAL A 58 2.59 -17.62 27.02
N GLU A 59 2.44 -18.87 26.58
CA GLU A 59 2.72 -20.05 27.41
C GLU A 59 4.18 -20.06 27.89
N GLU A 60 5.14 -19.82 27.00
CA GLU A 60 6.56 -19.75 27.33
C GLU A 60 6.86 -18.62 28.33
N CYS A 61 6.36 -17.41 28.08
CA CYS A 61 6.60 -16.25 28.93
C CYS A 61 6.00 -16.43 30.33
N LEU A 62 4.81 -17.02 30.43
CA LEU A 62 4.19 -17.34 31.71
C LEU A 62 4.98 -18.41 32.47
N ALA A 63 5.49 -19.43 31.79
CA ALA A 63 6.32 -20.47 32.40
C ALA A 63 7.66 -19.92 32.93
N LEU A 64 8.27 -18.98 32.21
CA LEU A 64 9.53 -18.33 32.58
C LEU A 64 9.35 -17.12 33.51
N ASN A 65 8.11 -16.72 33.82
CA ASN A 65 7.77 -15.52 34.56
C ASN A 65 8.46 -14.26 33.98
N CYS A 66 8.39 -14.10 32.67
CA CYS A 66 8.96 -12.97 31.95
C CYS A 66 7.93 -12.31 31.03
N LYS A 67 8.25 -11.10 30.56
CA LYS A 67 7.51 -10.45 29.46
C LYS A 67 8.13 -10.84 28.12
N PHE A 68 7.31 -10.91 27.08
CA PHE A 68 7.79 -11.16 25.73
C PHE A 68 8.78 -10.06 25.30
N ARG A 69 9.86 -10.50 24.67
CA ARG A 69 10.85 -9.62 24.04
C ARG A 69 11.09 -10.13 22.63
N ASP A 70 10.90 -9.25 21.67
CA ASP A 70 11.04 -9.57 20.26
C ASP A 70 12.51 -9.48 19.84
N SER A 71 13.21 -10.63 19.87
CA SER A 71 14.63 -10.69 19.53
C SER A 71 14.95 -10.28 18.09
N LYS A 72 13.96 -10.27 17.19
CA LYS A 72 14.12 -9.86 15.79
C LYS A 72 13.90 -8.37 15.55
N PHE A 73 13.39 -7.65 16.55
CA PHE A 73 13.12 -6.21 16.49
C PHE A 73 13.26 -5.58 17.88
N ASP A 74 14.43 -5.81 18.48
CA ASP A 74 14.73 -5.46 19.86
C ASP A 74 15.16 -3.99 19.97
N LEU A 75 14.22 -3.10 20.26
CA LEU A 75 14.49 -1.65 20.29
C LEU A 75 15.53 -1.24 21.35
N LEU A 76 15.72 -2.04 22.40
CA LEU A 76 16.65 -1.73 23.49
C LEU A 76 18.07 -2.21 23.21
N ASN A 77 18.25 -3.42 22.70
CA ASN A 77 19.58 -3.98 22.42
C ASN A 77 20.05 -3.74 20.98
N ASP A 78 19.13 -3.60 20.04
CA ASP A 78 19.40 -3.41 18.62
C ASP A 78 18.74 -2.14 18.07
N ARG A 79 18.90 -1.06 18.84
CA ARG A 79 18.34 0.26 18.51
C ARG A 79 18.72 0.72 17.10
N ARG A 80 19.94 0.42 16.64
CA ARG A 80 20.44 0.91 15.34
C ARG A 80 19.69 0.24 14.19
N ASN A 81 19.62 -1.09 14.17
CA ASN A 81 18.94 -1.79 13.08
C ASN A 81 17.42 -1.58 13.12
N CYS A 82 16.85 -1.28 14.29
CA CYS A 82 15.43 -0.94 14.37
C CYS A 82 15.12 0.48 13.87
N LEU A 83 16.08 1.40 13.91
CA LEU A 83 15.88 2.80 13.54
C LEU A 83 16.32 3.12 12.11
N TYR A 84 17.39 2.48 11.62
CA TYR A 84 18.09 2.91 10.42
C TYR A 84 18.26 1.76 9.45
N SER A 85 18.01 2.06 8.17
CA SER A 85 18.15 1.08 7.09
C SER A 85 19.60 0.92 6.66
N SER A 86 20.37 2.02 6.74
CA SER A 86 21.75 2.12 6.24
C SER A 86 22.74 2.46 7.35
N LEU A 87 23.99 1.99 7.19
CA LEU A 87 25.09 2.41 8.06
C LEU A 87 25.44 3.91 7.90
N ILE A 88 25.01 4.52 6.81
CA ILE A 88 25.35 5.89 6.38
C ILE A 88 24.15 6.84 6.46
N SER A 89 23.09 6.45 7.19
CA SER A 89 21.89 7.29 7.33
C SER A 89 22.25 8.71 7.80
N GLU A 90 21.74 9.71 7.08
CA GLU A 90 21.82 11.13 7.43
C GLU A 90 20.73 11.54 8.42
N THR A 91 19.70 10.72 8.58
CA THR A 91 18.62 10.92 9.55
C THR A 91 19.19 10.79 10.96
N VAL A 92 18.96 11.78 11.81
CA VAL A 92 19.42 11.72 13.20
C VAL A 92 18.24 11.87 14.17
N TYR A 93 17.84 10.76 14.78
CA TYR A 93 16.83 10.75 15.84
C TYR A 93 17.42 11.23 17.19
N LYS A 94 17.78 12.52 17.25
CA LYS A 94 18.53 13.15 18.38
C LYS A 94 17.75 13.21 19.69
N GLU A 95 16.43 13.22 19.63
CA GLU A 95 15.53 13.44 20.77
C GLU A 95 15.06 12.13 21.45
N ILE A 96 15.45 10.97 20.94
CA ILE A 96 15.14 9.69 21.59
C ILE A 96 15.87 9.59 22.93
N ALA A 97 15.10 9.65 24.02
CA ALA A 97 15.62 9.50 25.38
C ALA A 97 15.89 8.03 25.74
N GLY A 98 15.19 7.08 25.11
CA GLY A 98 15.45 5.65 25.25
C GLY A 98 14.25 4.80 24.87
N THR A 99 14.23 3.56 25.36
CA THR A 99 13.14 2.61 25.17
C THR A 99 12.59 2.14 26.51
N LYS A 100 11.26 1.98 26.59
CA LYS A 100 10.56 1.46 27.77
C LYS A 100 9.33 0.67 27.33
N ARG A 101 8.85 -0.21 28.20
CA ARG A 101 7.55 -0.87 27.99
C ARG A 101 6.41 0.10 28.28
N LEU A 102 5.26 -0.12 27.64
CA LEU A 102 4.05 0.66 27.89
C LEU A 102 3.71 0.79 29.38
N THR A 103 3.81 -0.30 30.14
CA THR A 103 3.53 -0.31 31.59
C THR A 103 4.50 0.52 32.44
N ASP A 104 5.67 0.86 31.91
CA ASP A 104 6.66 1.71 32.59
C ASP A 104 6.52 3.20 32.20
N LEU A 105 5.83 3.47 31.09
CA LEU A 105 5.58 4.81 30.57
C LEU A 105 4.24 5.36 31.07
N PHE A 106 3.20 4.53 31.06
CA PHE A 106 1.83 4.94 31.29
C PHE A 106 1.14 4.13 32.37
N LYS A 107 0.18 4.75 33.06
CA LYS A 107 -0.59 4.11 34.12
C LYS A 107 -1.81 3.42 33.53
N ASN A 108 -1.91 2.10 33.74
CA ASN A 108 -3.00 1.25 33.22
C ASN A 108 -3.17 1.40 31.69
N PRO A 109 -2.11 1.15 30.90
CA PRO A 109 -2.24 1.16 29.46
C PRO A 109 -3.19 0.05 29.01
N VAL A 110 -3.96 0.33 27.97
CA VAL A 110 -4.85 -0.61 27.30
C VAL A 110 -4.63 -0.48 25.79
N PHE A 111 -4.85 -1.56 25.07
CA PHE A 111 -4.67 -1.56 23.64
C PHE A 111 -5.72 -0.70 22.93
N PHE A 112 -7.00 -0.90 23.28
CA PHE A 112 -8.13 -0.07 22.83
C PHE A 112 -8.87 0.46 24.04
N LEU A 113 -9.20 1.76 24.04
CA LEU A 113 -10.12 2.35 25.00
C LEU A 113 -11.56 2.15 24.54
N ASN A 114 -11.90 2.62 23.34
CA ASN A 114 -13.26 2.61 22.81
C ASN A 114 -13.36 2.07 21.37
N GLY A 115 -12.40 1.23 20.97
CA GLY A 115 -12.17 0.86 19.56
C GLY A 115 -11.21 1.84 18.90
N ALA A 116 -10.77 1.55 17.68
CA ALA A 116 -9.91 2.47 16.95
C ALA A 116 -10.72 3.61 16.32
N SER A 117 -10.26 4.84 16.47
CA SER A 117 -10.84 6.02 15.83
C SER A 117 -9.79 6.82 15.06
N PRO A 118 -10.15 7.54 13.99
CA PRO A 118 -9.28 8.55 13.40
C PRO A 118 -8.83 9.58 14.45
N ASP A 119 -9.73 9.92 15.38
CA ASP A 119 -9.49 10.87 16.47
C ASP A 119 -8.38 10.41 17.40
N ASP A 120 -8.03 9.13 17.46
CA ASP A 120 -6.95 8.68 18.33
C ASP A 120 -5.60 9.11 17.76
N ILE A 121 -5.51 9.42 16.47
CA ILE A 121 -4.24 9.42 15.76
C ILE A 121 -3.48 10.72 15.91
N LYS A 122 -2.24 10.61 16.40
CA LYS A 122 -1.20 11.64 16.35
C LYS A 122 0.09 11.07 15.79
N GLN A 123 0.53 11.62 14.66
CA GLN A 123 1.85 11.32 14.10
C GLN A 123 2.97 11.76 15.06
N GLY A 124 4.07 11.01 15.06
CA GLY A 124 5.28 11.35 15.80
C GLY A 124 6.41 11.91 14.94
N SER A 125 7.64 11.64 15.38
CA SER A 125 8.86 12.22 14.78
C SER A 125 9.45 11.39 13.62
N VAL A 126 8.63 10.68 12.85
CA VAL A 126 9.01 9.95 11.63
C VAL A 126 8.17 10.43 10.44
N GLY A 127 8.76 10.47 9.26
CA GLY A 127 8.12 10.98 8.03
C GLY A 127 7.17 9.99 7.37
N ASP A 128 6.38 9.26 8.16
CA ASP A 128 5.48 8.19 7.72
C ASP A 128 4.01 8.65 7.64
N CYS A 129 3.78 9.95 7.46
CA CYS A 129 2.44 10.55 7.41
C CYS A 129 1.49 9.80 6.46
N TRP A 130 1.99 9.27 5.35
CA TRP A 130 1.24 8.44 4.40
C TRP A 130 0.62 7.19 5.07
N PHE A 131 1.37 6.50 5.93
CA PHE A 131 0.92 5.31 6.64
C PHE A 131 -0.02 5.69 7.78
N VAL A 132 0.30 6.74 8.55
CA VAL A 132 -0.56 7.25 9.62
C VAL A 132 -1.90 7.75 9.08
N ALA A 133 -1.90 8.45 7.94
CA ALA A 133 -3.12 8.83 7.22
C ALA A 133 -3.90 7.60 6.72
N SER A 134 -3.21 6.54 6.31
CA SER A 134 -3.87 5.28 5.93
C SER A 134 -4.60 4.65 7.12
N LEU A 135 -3.98 4.66 8.30
CA LEU A 135 -4.61 4.17 9.54
C LEU A 135 -5.84 5.00 9.91
N ALA A 136 -5.83 6.33 9.69
CA ALA A 136 -7.01 7.17 9.90
C ALA A 136 -8.15 6.83 8.95
N VAL A 137 -7.88 6.54 7.68
CA VAL A 137 -8.91 6.10 6.73
C VAL A 137 -9.49 4.75 7.17
N ILE A 138 -8.66 3.83 7.65
CA ILE A 138 -9.10 2.48 8.04
C ILE A 138 -9.85 2.47 9.37
N SER A 139 -9.40 3.22 10.38
CA SER A 139 -10.09 3.33 11.67
C SER A 139 -11.42 4.09 11.58
N ASN A 140 -11.61 4.90 10.53
CA ASN A 140 -12.89 5.53 10.23
C ASN A 140 -13.99 4.52 9.86
N ILE A 141 -13.63 3.32 9.41
CA ILE A 141 -14.57 2.24 9.13
C ILE A 141 -14.68 1.34 10.36
N PRO A 142 -15.86 1.29 11.02
CA PRO A 142 -16.01 0.55 12.26
C PRO A 142 -15.60 -0.92 12.13
N GLY A 143 -14.65 -1.35 12.96
CA GLY A 143 -14.21 -2.75 13.01
C GLY A 143 -13.22 -3.17 11.93
N LEU A 144 -12.86 -2.31 10.97
CA LEU A 144 -11.95 -2.67 9.88
C LEU A 144 -10.50 -2.81 10.38
N LEU A 145 -10.01 -1.84 11.15
CA LEU A 145 -8.67 -1.89 11.74
C LEU A 145 -8.52 -3.07 12.70
N GLU A 146 -9.54 -3.34 13.51
CA GLU A 146 -9.53 -4.41 14.51
C GLU A 146 -9.37 -5.80 13.86
N GLN A 147 -9.79 -5.96 12.60
CA GLN A 147 -9.55 -7.21 11.87
C GLN A 147 -8.06 -7.47 11.62
N LEU A 148 -7.21 -6.44 11.58
CA LEU A 148 -5.75 -6.62 11.45
C LEU A 148 -5.09 -7.03 12.78
N CYS A 149 -5.76 -6.75 13.90
CA CYS A 149 -5.31 -7.12 15.24
C CYS A 149 -5.75 -8.56 15.56
N VAL A 150 -4.86 -9.53 15.36
CA VAL A 150 -5.21 -10.96 15.45
C VAL A 150 -5.39 -11.41 16.90
N LYS A 151 -4.36 -11.19 17.73
CA LYS A 151 -4.34 -11.67 19.11
C LYS A 151 -3.35 -10.86 19.93
N LYS A 152 -3.64 -10.69 21.21
CA LYS A 152 -2.78 -9.96 22.14
C LYS A 152 -2.86 -10.53 23.55
N ASN A 153 -1.80 -10.34 24.32
CA ASN A 153 -1.77 -10.54 25.76
C ASN A 153 -0.99 -9.39 26.40
N GLU A 154 -1.71 -8.43 26.99
CA GLU A 154 -1.13 -7.20 27.55
C GLU A 154 -0.30 -7.45 28.82
N GLN A 155 -0.59 -8.54 29.55
CA GLN A 155 0.19 -8.94 30.72
C GLN A 155 1.60 -9.40 30.31
N VAL A 156 1.68 -10.26 29.29
CA VAL A 156 2.93 -10.73 28.71
C VAL A 156 3.59 -9.64 27.85
N GLY A 157 2.80 -8.72 27.30
CA GLY A 157 3.25 -7.65 26.41
C GLY A 157 3.53 -8.13 24.99
N VAL A 158 2.68 -9.02 24.45
CA VAL A 158 2.78 -9.56 23.07
C VAL A 158 1.54 -9.21 22.25
N TYR A 159 1.75 -8.80 21.00
CA TYR A 159 0.71 -8.34 20.08
C TYR A 159 0.97 -8.91 18.68
N GLY A 160 -0.03 -9.57 18.11
CA GLY A 160 0.02 -10.19 16.79
C GLY A 160 -0.87 -9.45 15.79
N PHE A 161 -0.31 -9.17 14.62
CA PHE A 161 -0.92 -8.42 13.52
C PHE A 161 -0.80 -9.18 12.20
N ILE A 162 -1.63 -8.83 11.23
CA ILE A 162 -1.48 -9.22 9.83
C ILE A 162 -1.46 -7.99 8.92
N PHE A 163 -0.69 -8.09 7.84
CA PHE A 163 -0.60 -7.08 6.78
C PHE A 163 -0.64 -7.78 5.42
N PHE A 164 -1.12 -7.10 4.40
CA PHE A 164 -1.06 -7.57 3.03
C PHE A 164 0.21 -7.07 2.36
N LYS A 165 1.07 -7.96 1.87
CA LYS A 165 2.34 -7.62 1.21
C LYS A 165 2.52 -8.49 -0.02
N ASP A 166 2.87 -7.87 -1.15
CA ASP A 166 3.19 -8.55 -2.41
C ASP A 166 2.17 -9.64 -2.80
N GLY A 167 0.89 -9.33 -2.61
CA GLY A 167 -0.21 -10.21 -3.02
C GLY A 167 -0.61 -11.29 -2.00
N ASP A 168 -0.03 -11.30 -0.80
CA ASP A 168 -0.35 -12.29 0.25
C ASP A 168 -0.45 -11.65 1.64
N TRP A 169 -1.10 -12.35 2.58
CA TRP A 169 -1.23 -11.92 3.97
C TRP A 169 -0.09 -12.47 4.83
N VAL A 170 0.66 -11.55 5.44
CA VAL A 170 1.80 -11.88 6.30
C VAL A 170 1.48 -11.53 7.76
N SER A 171 1.84 -12.43 8.67
CA SER A 171 1.69 -12.17 10.11
C SER A 171 2.98 -11.62 10.71
N THR A 172 2.86 -10.66 11.64
CA THR A 172 3.95 -10.18 12.47
C THR A 172 3.54 -10.15 13.94
N VAL A 173 4.50 -10.35 14.83
CA VAL A 173 4.30 -10.32 16.28
C VAL A 173 5.37 -9.42 16.88
N VAL A 174 4.96 -8.51 17.75
CA VAL A 174 5.83 -7.51 18.41
C VAL A 174 5.60 -7.47 19.93
N ASP A 175 6.60 -6.98 20.65
CA ASP A 175 6.48 -6.67 22.09
C ASP A 175 6.01 -5.22 22.35
N ASP A 176 5.74 -4.89 23.63
CA ASP A 176 5.31 -3.55 24.09
C ASP A 176 6.44 -2.54 24.37
N GLN A 177 7.68 -2.76 23.92
CA GLN A 177 8.74 -1.75 24.03
C GLN A 177 8.58 -0.68 22.96
N LEU A 178 8.66 0.60 23.36
CA LEU A 178 8.53 1.75 22.47
C LEU A 178 9.62 2.79 22.76
N PHE A 179 10.01 3.55 21.73
CA PHE A 179 10.87 4.72 21.89
C PHE A 179 10.09 5.86 22.54
N TYR A 180 10.75 6.56 23.47
CA TYR A 180 10.18 7.72 24.14
C TYR A 180 11.16 8.90 24.12
N LYS A 181 10.60 10.11 24.21
CA LYS A 181 11.31 11.36 24.48
C LYS A 181 10.84 11.98 25.79
N ILE A 182 11.57 12.98 26.23
CA ILE A 182 11.21 13.79 27.40
C ILE A 182 10.82 15.17 26.87
N ASP A 183 9.60 15.58 27.19
CA ASP A 183 9.12 16.93 26.92
C ASP A 183 10.02 17.94 27.65
N PRO A 184 10.65 18.90 26.95
CA PRO A 184 11.58 19.84 27.58
C PRO A 184 10.90 20.82 28.54
N VAL A 185 9.59 21.06 28.39
CA VAL A 185 8.81 21.98 29.22
C VAL A 185 8.20 21.25 30.41
N THR A 186 7.54 20.12 30.19
CA THR A 186 6.80 19.41 31.23
C THR A 186 7.63 18.32 31.93
N SER A 187 8.81 17.99 31.40
CA SER A 187 9.64 16.84 31.83
C SER A 187 8.89 15.50 31.80
N ARG A 188 7.75 15.44 31.10
CA ARG A 188 6.93 14.25 30.95
C ARG A 188 7.55 13.33 29.89
N ARG A 189 7.44 12.02 30.10
CA ARG A 189 7.77 11.04 29.07
C ARG A 189 6.62 10.97 28.05
N MET A 190 6.97 11.10 26.78
CA MET A 190 6.06 10.99 25.64
C MET A 190 6.60 9.96 24.66
N LEU A 191 5.74 9.32 23.89
CA LEU A 191 6.19 8.48 22.79
C LEU A 191 6.92 9.34 21.73
N TYR A 192 7.93 8.74 21.10
CA TYR A 192 8.76 9.44 20.12
C TYR A 192 8.13 9.42 18.71
N PHE A 193 7.63 8.26 18.31
CA PHE A 193 6.87 8.06 17.08
C PHE A 193 5.38 8.27 17.34
N SER A 194 4.50 7.60 16.59
CA SER A 194 3.06 7.79 16.71
C SER A 194 2.55 7.55 18.15
N SER A 195 1.44 8.22 18.50
CA SER A 195 0.81 8.09 19.80
C SER A 195 -0.69 8.31 19.73
N CYS A 196 -1.43 7.71 20.66
CA CYS A 196 -2.86 7.94 20.75
C CYS A 196 -3.18 9.27 21.45
N ASN A 197 -4.35 9.85 21.20
CA ASN A 197 -4.82 11.06 21.87
C ASN A 197 -4.91 10.91 23.40
N ASP A 198 -5.33 9.74 23.90
CA ASP A 198 -5.21 9.35 25.31
C ASP A 198 -3.94 8.49 25.50
N ASP A 199 -3.06 8.92 26.40
CA ASP A 199 -1.78 8.25 26.68
C ASP A 199 -1.92 6.80 27.16
N ARG A 200 -3.11 6.37 27.58
CA ARG A 200 -3.35 4.97 27.99
C ARG A 200 -3.59 4.07 26.79
N GLU A 201 -3.98 4.60 25.64
CA GLU A 201 -4.27 3.83 24.45
C GLU A 201 -3.01 3.59 23.61
N SER A 202 -2.85 2.37 23.08
CA SER A 202 -1.57 1.95 22.50
C SER A 202 -1.68 1.19 21.18
N TRP A 203 -2.87 1.10 20.57
CA TRP A 203 -3.03 0.40 19.29
C TRP A 203 -2.16 1.02 18.19
N LEU A 204 -2.14 2.35 18.10
CA LEU A 204 -1.43 3.08 17.04
C LEU A 204 0.09 2.87 17.08
N PRO A 205 0.81 3.16 18.20
CA PRO A 205 2.26 2.95 18.26
C PRO A 205 2.66 1.48 18.08
N LEU A 206 1.83 0.53 18.51
CA LEU A 206 2.12 -0.89 18.32
C LEU A 206 1.88 -1.34 16.87
N MET A 207 0.89 -0.77 16.19
CA MET A 207 0.64 -1.00 14.76
C MET A 207 1.78 -0.42 13.91
N GLU A 208 2.19 0.82 14.17
CA GLU A 208 3.34 1.46 13.53
C GLU A 208 4.62 0.65 13.73
N LYS A 209 4.89 0.19 14.96
CA LYS A 209 6.03 -0.71 15.25
C LYS A 209 5.96 -2.01 14.45
N ALA A 210 4.78 -2.64 14.39
CA ALA A 210 4.60 -3.87 13.65
C ALA A 210 4.81 -3.66 12.14
N TYR A 211 4.40 -2.50 11.62
CA TYR A 211 4.61 -2.09 10.23
C TYR A 211 6.09 -1.78 9.94
N ALA A 212 6.78 -1.07 10.84
CA ALA A 212 8.23 -0.84 10.75
C ALA A 212 8.99 -2.17 10.73
N LYS A 213 8.63 -3.11 11.60
CA LYS A 213 9.27 -4.44 11.66
C LYS A 213 9.18 -5.20 10.34
N ILE A 214 8.03 -5.18 9.65
CA ILE A 214 7.90 -5.89 8.37
C ILE A 214 8.64 -5.19 7.22
N HIS A 215 8.93 -3.89 7.36
CA HIS A 215 9.74 -3.11 6.42
C HIS A 215 11.24 -3.10 6.76
N GLY A 216 11.59 -3.51 7.98
CA GLY A 216 12.97 -3.69 8.44
C GLY A 216 13.36 -2.74 9.57
N ASP A 217 12.88 -1.50 9.53
CA ASP A 217 13.22 -0.42 10.47
C ASP A 217 12.24 0.76 10.36
N TYR A 218 12.32 1.74 11.27
CA TYR A 218 11.45 2.94 11.23
C TYR A 218 11.82 3.92 10.10
N GLU A 219 13.08 4.05 9.73
CA GLU A 219 13.52 5.00 8.69
C GLU A 219 12.93 4.66 7.32
N THR A 220 12.82 3.37 6.99
CA THR A 220 12.20 2.89 5.73
C THR A 220 10.73 3.27 5.57
N LEU A 221 10.06 3.70 6.65
CA LEU A 221 8.69 4.22 6.58
C LEU A 221 8.64 5.69 6.12
N THR A 222 9.77 6.37 6.04
CA THR A 222 9.83 7.77 5.61
C THR A 222 9.49 7.88 4.12
N GLY A 223 8.43 8.61 3.81
CA GLY A 223 7.97 8.81 2.43
C GLY A 223 7.18 7.63 1.86
N GLY A 224 6.03 7.93 1.27
CA GLY A 224 5.16 6.94 0.67
C GLY A 224 3.81 7.54 0.29
N TYR A 225 2.89 6.69 -0.14
CA TYR A 225 1.59 7.09 -0.69
C TYR A 225 0.47 6.43 0.11
N THR A 226 -0.52 7.22 0.53
CA THR A 226 -1.60 6.75 1.41
C THR A 226 -2.38 5.61 0.78
N SER A 227 -2.57 5.61 -0.55
CA SER A 227 -3.27 4.51 -1.24
C SER A 227 -2.56 3.18 -1.04
N GLU A 228 -1.24 3.20 -0.96
CA GLU A 228 -0.46 1.99 -0.80
C GLU A 228 -0.42 1.49 0.65
N GLY A 229 -0.45 2.40 1.63
CA GLY A 229 -0.62 2.02 3.03
C GLY A 229 -2.00 1.38 3.24
N ILE A 230 -3.04 1.94 2.60
CA ILE A 230 -4.36 1.33 2.58
C ILE A 230 -4.34 -0.05 1.89
N GLU A 231 -3.64 -0.22 0.76
CA GLU A 231 -3.48 -1.53 0.12
C GLU A 231 -2.85 -2.55 1.07
N ASP A 232 -1.77 -2.19 1.76
CA ASP A 232 -1.11 -3.07 2.73
C ASP A 232 -1.99 -3.39 3.96
N LEU A 233 -2.94 -2.51 4.29
CA LEU A 233 -3.89 -2.70 5.38
C LEU A 233 -5.17 -3.45 4.96
N THR A 234 -5.47 -3.57 3.66
CA THR A 234 -6.77 -4.10 3.19
C THR A 234 -6.71 -5.26 2.22
N GLY A 235 -5.61 -5.40 1.46
CA GLY A 235 -5.55 -6.24 0.28
C GLY A 235 -6.23 -5.64 -0.96
N GLY A 236 -6.60 -4.36 -0.88
CA GLY A 236 -7.18 -3.59 -1.98
C GLY A 236 -6.19 -3.32 -3.13
N THR A 237 -6.52 -2.33 -3.96
CA THR A 237 -5.68 -1.96 -5.11
C THR A 237 -5.46 -0.45 -5.15
N ALA A 238 -4.20 -0.05 -4.96
CA ALA A 238 -3.79 1.35 -4.97
C ALA A 238 -3.73 1.93 -6.39
N SER A 239 -4.15 3.18 -6.52
CA SER A 239 -4.06 4.02 -7.72
C SER A 239 -3.88 5.47 -7.28
N MET A 240 -3.12 6.26 -8.02
CA MET A 240 -3.10 7.72 -7.82
C MET A 240 -3.63 8.44 -9.05
N LEU A 241 -4.30 9.56 -8.79
CA LEU A 241 -4.87 10.45 -9.80
C LEU A 241 -4.41 11.88 -9.52
N PHE A 242 -4.05 12.62 -10.57
CA PHE A 242 -3.87 14.07 -10.44
C PHE A 242 -5.23 14.75 -10.46
N CYS A 243 -5.46 15.67 -9.51
CA CYS A 243 -6.70 16.45 -9.47
C CYS A 243 -6.90 17.25 -10.76
N GLY A 244 -5.81 17.79 -11.32
CA GLY A 244 -5.82 18.57 -12.56
C GLY A 244 -6.15 17.76 -13.82
N ASP A 245 -6.03 16.44 -13.79
CA ASP A 245 -6.31 15.55 -14.93
C ASP A 245 -7.77 15.04 -14.94
N ILE A 246 -8.58 15.45 -13.95
CA ILE A 246 -10.00 15.09 -13.88
C ILE A 246 -10.78 15.92 -14.89
N LEU A 247 -11.15 15.26 -16.01
CA LEU A 247 -11.86 15.90 -17.12
C LEU A 247 -13.29 16.33 -16.74
N ASP A 248 -14.06 15.43 -16.14
CA ASP A 248 -15.45 15.65 -15.76
C ASP A 248 -15.58 15.51 -14.24
N LYS A 249 -15.57 16.66 -13.56
CA LYS A 249 -15.62 16.76 -12.10
C LYS A 249 -16.96 16.29 -11.54
N ASP A 250 -18.05 16.47 -12.28
CA ASP A 250 -19.38 16.04 -11.84
C ASP A 250 -19.51 14.52 -11.93
N LYS A 251 -19.07 13.94 -13.04
CA LYS A 251 -18.99 12.48 -13.19
C LYS A 251 -18.06 11.87 -12.15
N PHE A 252 -16.89 12.47 -11.90
CA PHE A 252 -15.97 11.97 -10.88
C PHE A 252 -16.58 12.03 -9.48
N TRP A 253 -17.35 13.07 -9.16
CA TRP A 253 -18.09 13.14 -7.91
C TRP A 253 -19.09 11.98 -7.77
N GLU A 254 -19.92 11.76 -8.79
CA GLU A 254 -20.96 10.73 -8.79
C GLU A 254 -20.41 9.29 -8.78
N GLU A 255 -19.37 9.03 -9.58
CA GLU A 255 -18.86 7.68 -9.80
C GLU A 255 -17.75 7.29 -8.82
N GLU A 256 -16.92 8.23 -8.35
CA GLU A 256 -15.75 7.95 -7.52
C GLU A 256 -15.86 8.54 -6.09
N MET A 257 -16.11 9.84 -5.94
CA MET A 257 -16.14 10.46 -4.60
C MET A 257 -17.27 9.90 -3.73
N LYS A 258 -18.46 9.69 -4.29
CA LYS A 258 -19.59 9.06 -3.57
C LYS A 258 -19.34 7.61 -3.14
N GLN A 259 -18.25 6.98 -3.61
CA GLN A 259 -17.84 5.63 -3.23
C GLN A 259 -16.86 5.58 -2.04
N VAL A 260 -16.41 6.75 -1.55
CA VAL A 260 -15.61 6.86 -0.31
C VAL A 260 -16.29 6.12 0.84
N ASN A 261 -15.52 5.29 1.55
CA ASN A 261 -15.94 4.37 2.62
C ASN A 261 -16.92 3.25 2.21
N LYS A 262 -17.25 3.09 0.92
CA LYS A 262 -18.16 2.04 0.42
C LYS A 262 -17.43 1.03 -0.43
N ALA A 263 -16.72 1.51 -1.44
CA ALA A 263 -15.99 0.73 -2.43
C ALA A 263 -14.56 1.25 -2.64
N THR A 264 -14.29 2.49 -2.24
CA THR A 264 -12.98 3.13 -2.33
C THR A 264 -12.64 3.78 -1.00
N LEU A 265 -11.35 3.75 -0.67
CA LEU A 265 -10.75 4.46 0.45
C LEU A 265 -9.76 5.46 -0.14
N MET A 266 -9.72 6.68 0.40
CA MET A 266 -8.97 7.76 -0.24
C MET A 266 -8.10 8.53 0.75
N GLY A 267 -6.90 8.87 0.31
CA GLY A 267 -6.09 9.94 0.84
C GLY A 267 -5.92 11.05 -0.20
N CYS A 268 -5.24 12.11 0.19
CA CYS A 268 -4.87 13.19 -0.71
C CYS A 268 -3.58 13.86 -0.24
N SER A 269 -2.89 14.53 -1.16
CA SER A 269 -1.61 15.15 -0.89
C SER A 269 -1.32 16.31 -1.84
N ILE A 270 -0.41 17.19 -1.42
CA ILE A 270 0.14 18.27 -2.25
C ILE A 270 1.62 17.96 -2.49
N ASN A 271 2.01 17.87 -3.76
CA ASN A 271 3.38 17.47 -4.12
C ASN A 271 4.38 18.64 -4.12
N TYR A 272 3.91 19.85 -4.45
CA TYR A 272 4.78 21.01 -4.62
C TYR A 272 5.04 21.70 -3.29
N GLN A 273 6.31 21.87 -2.92
CA GLN A 273 6.70 22.49 -1.64
C GLN A 273 6.68 24.02 -1.64
N GLU A 274 6.49 24.67 -2.80
CA GLU A 274 6.41 26.14 -2.85
C GLU A 274 5.25 26.64 -2.00
N ASP A 275 5.46 27.64 -1.14
CA ASP A 275 4.38 28.20 -0.35
C ASP A 275 3.37 28.91 -1.25
N ASP A 276 2.12 28.44 -1.21
CA ASP A 276 1.01 29.01 -1.95
C ASP A 276 0.00 29.61 -0.96
N PRO A 277 -0.25 30.94 -1.01
CA PRO A 277 -1.24 31.60 -0.16
C PRO A 277 -2.65 31.01 -0.27
N GLU A 278 -2.99 30.38 -1.39
CA GLU A 278 -4.30 29.76 -1.64
C GLU A 278 -4.48 28.41 -0.92
N ARG A 279 -3.46 27.93 -0.19
CA ARG A 279 -3.56 26.67 0.59
C ARG A 279 -4.35 26.80 1.88
N HIS A 280 -4.56 28.02 2.40
CA HIS A 280 -5.46 28.24 3.55
C HIS A 280 -5.23 27.27 4.74
N GLY A 281 -3.97 26.99 5.07
CA GLY A 281 -3.58 26.09 6.18
C GLY A 281 -3.23 24.65 5.79
N ILE A 282 -3.42 24.24 4.53
CA ILE A 282 -3.02 22.91 4.06
C ILE A 282 -1.50 22.82 3.82
N GLN A 283 -0.87 21.80 4.38
CA GLN A 283 0.56 21.56 4.33
C GLN A 283 0.98 20.80 3.07
N ALA A 284 2.02 21.27 2.39
CA ALA A 284 2.65 20.54 1.29
C ALA A 284 3.66 19.49 1.73
N GLY A 285 3.87 18.48 0.88
CA GLY A 285 4.73 17.33 1.17
C GLY A 285 4.17 16.45 2.28
N HIS A 286 2.85 16.50 2.50
CA HIS A 286 2.17 15.83 3.60
C HIS A 286 0.91 15.10 3.13
N ALA A 287 0.61 13.99 3.79
CA ALA A 287 -0.52 13.14 3.46
C ALA A 287 -1.73 13.44 4.35
N TYR A 288 -2.91 13.52 3.74
CA TYR A 288 -4.19 13.73 4.40
C TYR A 288 -5.14 12.58 4.11
N SER A 289 -6.06 12.32 5.02
CA SER A 289 -7.08 11.27 4.89
C SER A 289 -8.39 11.86 4.42
N VAL A 290 -9.03 11.26 3.42
CA VAL A 290 -10.43 11.60 3.06
C VAL A 290 -11.34 10.71 3.88
N LEU A 291 -11.98 11.28 4.89
CA LEU A 291 -12.81 10.56 5.86
C LEU A 291 -14.27 10.44 5.43
N ASN A 292 -14.82 11.38 4.65
CA ASN A 292 -16.20 11.31 4.18
C ASN A 292 -16.46 12.29 3.03
N VAL A 293 -17.62 12.14 2.39
CA VAL A 293 -18.15 13.12 1.42
C VAL A 293 -19.64 13.35 1.69
N ALA A 294 -20.13 14.55 1.41
CA ALA A 294 -21.54 14.89 1.60
C ALA A 294 -22.04 15.92 0.59
N GLU A 295 -23.34 15.92 0.36
CA GLU A 295 -24.06 17.01 -0.29
C GLU A 295 -24.97 17.68 0.73
N TYR A 296 -24.84 18.99 0.90
CA TYR A 296 -25.66 19.77 1.82
C TYR A 296 -26.10 21.06 1.14
N GLU A 297 -27.42 21.26 1.03
CA GLU A 297 -28.03 22.45 0.40
C GLU A 297 -27.50 22.76 -1.02
N GLY A 298 -27.10 21.73 -1.77
CA GLY A 298 -26.56 21.86 -3.12
C GLY A 298 -25.04 22.05 -3.19
N GLU A 299 -24.35 22.20 -2.07
CA GLU A 299 -22.88 22.21 -2.01
C GLU A 299 -22.33 20.78 -1.81
N ARG A 300 -21.25 20.47 -2.53
CA ARG A 300 -20.49 19.22 -2.42
C ARG A 300 -19.32 19.43 -1.48
N LEU A 301 -19.22 18.62 -0.43
CA LEU A 301 -18.26 18.79 0.65
C LEU A 301 -17.44 17.53 0.88
N VAL A 302 -16.15 17.72 1.14
CA VAL A 302 -15.19 16.64 1.44
C VAL A 302 -14.73 16.80 2.89
N HIS A 303 -14.82 15.74 3.68
CA HIS A 303 -14.32 15.68 5.06
C HIS A 303 -12.93 15.09 5.07
N ILE A 304 -11.95 15.85 5.57
CA ILE A 304 -10.53 15.54 5.49
C ILE A 304 -9.92 15.55 6.88
N ARG A 305 -8.86 14.75 7.10
CA ARG A 305 -8.09 14.74 8.34
C ARG A 305 -6.60 14.88 8.09
N ASN A 306 -5.98 15.79 8.83
CA ASN A 306 -4.54 15.90 9.03
C ASN A 306 -4.07 14.89 10.08
N PRO A 307 -3.14 13.95 9.77
CA PRO A 307 -2.65 12.96 10.73
C PRO A 307 -1.81 13.54 11.89
N TRP A 308 -1.43 14.82 11.83
CA TRP A 308 -0.85 15.52 12.98
C TRP A 308 -1.85 15.73 14.13
N GLY A 309 -3.15 15.69 13.83
CA GLY A 309 -4.20 15.97 14.79
C GLY A 309 -4.31 17.46 15.15
N GLU A 310 -3.77 18.33 14.30
CA GLU A 310 -3.81 19.78 14.39
C GLU A 310 -3.53 20.39 13.00
N ILE A 311 -3.70 21.71 12.87
CA ILE A 311 -3.48 22.47 11.63
C ILE A 311 -4.49 22.07 10.54
N GLU A 312 -5.48 22.94 10.36
CA GLU A 312 -6.68 22.70 9.57
C GLU A 312 -6.89 23.76 8.50
N TRP A 313 -7.78 23.44 7.56
CA TRP A 313 -8.33 24.37 6.58
C TRP A 313 -8.96 25.60 7.25
N ASN A 314 -8.71 26.80 6.71
CA ASN A 314 -9.25 28.06 7.23
C ASN A 314 -10.18 28.81 6.25
N GLY A 315 -10.60 28.16 5.17
CA GLY A 315 -11.55 28.71 4.20
C GLY A 315 -13.01 28.37 4.52
N ASP A 316 -13.87 28.32 3.50
CA ASP A 316 -15.29 27.97 3.65
C ASP A 316 -15.47 26.55 4.22
N TRP A 317 -16.42 26.36 5.13
CA TRP A 317 -16.64 25.09 5.85
C TRP A 317 -15.51 24.61 6.79
N SER A 318 -14.47 25.43 6.99
CA SER A 318 -13.58 25.28 8.16
C SER A 318 -14.34 25.34 9.48
N ASP A 319 -13.72 24.89 10.55
CA ASP A 319 -14.30 24.87 11.91
C ASP A 319 -14.90 26.22 12.34
N GLN A 320 -14.24 27.32 11.97
CA GLN A 320 -14.67 28.67 12.31
C GLN A 320 -15.52 29.34 11.22
N SER A 321 -15.94 28.59 10.20
CA SER A 321 -16.70 29.13 9.08
C SER A 321 -18.11 29.56 9.51
N HIS A 322 -18.49 30.76 9.06
CA HIS A 322 -19.83 31.31 9.28
C HIS A 322 -20.95 30.52 8.56
N LYS A 323 -20.61 29.58 7.67
CA LYS A 323 -21.55 28.71 6.96
C LYS A 323 -22.19 27.64 7.86
N TRP A 324 -21.59 27.35 9.02
CA TRP A 324 -22.14 26.37 9.95
C TRP A 324 -23.45 26.84 10.59
N THR A 325 -24.53 26.15 10.26
CA THR A 325 -25.83 26.27 10.94
C THR A 325 -26.05 25.08 11.88
N GLU A 326 -26.95 25.19 12.87
CA GLU A 326 -27.29 24.05 13.74
C GLU A 326 -27.74 22.80 12.95
N ALA A 327 -28.42 23.01 11.82
CA ALA A 327 -28.84 21.94 10.93
C ALA A 327 -27.64 21.29 10.20
N ALA A 328 -26.71 22.10 9.70
CA ALA A 328 -25.50 21.63 9.04
C ALA A 328 -24.59 20.87 10.02
N ILE A 329 -24.36 21.42 11.22
CA ILE A 329 -23.55 20.80 12.28
C ILE A 329 -24.08 19.41 12.61
N LYS A 330 -25.40 19.28 12.80
CA LYS A 330 -26.02 17.98 13.12
C LYS A 330 -25.93 17.00 11.95
N THR A 331 -26.09 17.48 10.72
CA THR A 331 -26.12 16.64 9.52
C THR A 331 -24.74 16.12 9.15
N LEU A 332 -23.74 17.01 9.16
CA LEU A 332 -22.35 16.73 8.80
C LEU A 332 -21.52 16.25 10.00
N ARG A 333 -22.11 16.24 11.21
CA ARG A 333 -21.47 15.84 12.47
C ARG A 333 -20.18 16.62 12.73
N HIS A 334 -20.22 17.92 12.48
CA HIS A 334 -19.11 18.80 12.72
C HIS A 334 -18.94 19.09 14.23
N GLU A 335 -17.70 19.15 14.69
CA GLU A 335 -17.30 19.58 16.02
C GLU A 335 -16.26 20.70 15.86
N ASP A 336 -16.44 21.84 16.53
CA ASP A 336 -15.48 22.95 16.52
C ASP A 336 -14.33 22.62 17.47
N LYS A 337 -13.26 22.02 16.92
CA LYS A 337 -12.14 21.50 17.68
C LYS A 337 -10.92 21.29 16.77
N ASN A 338 -9.80 21.91 17.15
CA ASN A 338 -8.50 21.66 16.53
C ASN A 338 -8.03 20.22 16.81
N ASP A 339 -8.45 19.29 15.96
CA ASP A 339 -8.10 17.87 16.00
C ASP A 339 -7.64 17.33 14.64
N GLY A 340 -7.40 18.22 13.69
CA GLY A 340 -6.93 17.96 12.34
C GLY A 340 -8.05 17.65 11.36
N GLN A 341 -9.32 17.59 11.78
CA GLN A 341 -10.46 17.34 10.89
C GLN A 341 -11.11 18.61 10.41
N PHE A 342 -11.53 18.64 9.15
CA PHE A 342 -12.25 19.78 8.60
C PHE A 342 -13.09 19.36 7.40
N TRP A 343 -14.14 20.13 7.12
CA TRP A 343 -14.86 20.07 5.86
C TRP A 343 -14.36 21.14 4.91
N MET A 344 -14.37 20.86 3.61
CA MET A 344 -14.09 21.86 2.58
C MET A 344 -14.95 21.63 1.33
N PRO A 345 -15.19 22.67 0.51
CA PRO A 345 -15.82 22.52 -0.80
C PRO A 345 -15.05 21.57 -1.71
N TYR A 346 -15.78 20.78 -2.50
CA TYR A 346 -15.18 19.85 -3.48
C TYR A 346 -14.35 20.56 -4.56
N ASP A 347 -14.77 21.74 -4.99
CA ASP A 347 -14.03 22.51 -6.00
C ASP A 347 -12.69 23.02 -5.43
N ASP A 348 -12.68 23.47 -4.17
CA ASP A 348 -11.45 23.85 -3.46
C ASP A 348 -10.54 22.63 -3.26
N PHE A 349 -11.11 21.47 -2.93
CA PHE A 349 -10.37 20.21 -2.79
C PHE A 349 -9.59 19.88 -4.07
N LEU A 350 -10.25 19.97 -5.24
CA LEU A 350 -9.60 19.71 -6.52
C LEU A 350 -8.60 20.78 -6.95
N HIS A 351 -8.76 22.02 -6.48
CA HIS A 351 -7.87 23.13 -6.79
C HIS A 351 -6.58 23.06 -5.96
N ILE A 352 -6.71 22.75 -4.67
CA ILE A 352 -5.60 22.82 -3.70
C ILE A 352 -4.79 21.53 -3.67
N PHE A 353 -5.47 20.36 -3.62
CA PHE A 353 -4.76 19.09 -3.59
C PHE A 353 -4.23 18.75 -4.99
N THR A 354 -2.99 18.29 -5.06
CA THR A 354 -2.39 17.89 -6.34
C THR A 354 -2.81 16.47 -6.72
N THR A 355 -2.90 15.58 -5.73
CA THR A 355 -3.12 14.15 -5.94
C THR A 355 -4.18 13.57 -5.02
N ILE A 356 -4.94 12.63 -5.58
CA ILE A 356 -5.88 11.75 -4.88
C ILE A 356 -5.26 10.35 -4.86
N ASP A 357 -5.04 9.86 -3.65
CA ASP A 357 -4.57 8.52 -3.36
C ASP A 357 -5.78 7.59 -3.20
N ARG A 358 -6.14 6.84 -4.23
CA ARG A 358 -7.32 5.95 -4.24
C ARG A 358 -6.92 4.50 -3.99
N CYS A 359 -7.61 3.82 -3.09
CA CYS A 359 -7.53 2.37 -2.95
C CYS A 359 -8.91 1.73 -3.12
N ARG A 360 -9.08 0.90 -4.16
CA ARG A 360 -10.30 0.11 -4.37
C ARG A 360 -10.26 -1.11 -3.46
N VAL A 361 -11.28 -1.27 -2.62
CA VAL A 361 -11.40 -2.34 -1.61
C VAL A 361 -12.42 -3.39 -2.02
N PHE A 362 -12.22 -4.65 -1.65
CA PHE A 362 -13.08 -5.75 -2.11
C PHE A 362 -13.80 -6.43 -0.95
N ASP A 363 -15.12 -6.57 -1.09
CA ASP A 363 -15.94 -7.32 -0.14
C ASP A 363 -15.83 -8.84 -0.35
N ALA A 364 -16.48 -9.62 0.51
CA ALA A 364 -16.47 -11.08 0.47
C ALA A 364 -17.12 -11.71 -0.79
N SER A 365 -17.77 -10.93 -1.65
CA SER A 365 -18.30 -11.40 -2.94
C SER A 365 -17.22 -11.47 -4.04
N TRP A 366 -16.06 -10.89 -3.81
CA TRP A 366 -14.92 -10.94 -4.71
C TRP A 366 -14.01 -12.13 -4.38
N SER A 367 -13.38 -12.65 -5.43
CA SER A 367 -12.34 -13.67 -5.38
C SER A 367 -11.10 -13.12 -6.05
N VAL A 368 -9.93 -13.54 -5.59
CA VAL A 368 -8.64 -13.13 -6.16
C VAL A 368 -7.81 -14.35 -6.51
N ALA A 369 -7.22 -14.33 -7.69
CA ALA A 369 -6.17 -15.27 -8.09
C ALA A 369 -4.91 -14.49 -8.45
N SER A 370 -3.75 -15.08 -8.19
CA SER A 370 -2.47 -14.44 -8.42
C SER A 370 -1.42 -15.41 -8.97
N SER A 371 -0.45 -14.86 -9.69
CA SER A 371 0.72 -15.60 -10.16
C SER A 371 1.92 -14.66 -10.29
N TRP A 372 3.12 -15.18 -10.04
CA TRP A 372 4.37 -14.44 -10.11
C TRP A 372 5.32 -15.08 -11.12
N ILE A 373 6.02 -14.25 -11.90
CA ILE A 373 7.06 -14.68 -12.85
C ILE A 373 8.32 -13.85 -12.71
N ASN A 374 9.47 -14.43 -13.06
CA ASN A 374 10.65 -13.61 -13.39
C ASN A 374 10.45 -13.08 -14.83
N TYR A 375 10.71 -11.81 -15.05
CA TYR A 375 10.54 -11.12 -16.33
C TYR A 375 11.84 -10.40 -16.71
N ASN A 376 12.32 -10.58 -17.94
CA ASN A 376 13.50 -9.87 -18.42
C ASN A 376 13.07 -8.57 -19.09
N VAL A 377 13.56 -7.45 -18.58
CA VAL A 377 13.26 -6.13 -19.14
C VAL A 377 14.04 -5.91 -20.44
N GLU A 378 15.34 -6.21 -20.42
CA GLU A 378 16.24 -6.03 -21.56
C GLU A 378 17.22 -7.20 -21.73
N PRO A 379 17.31 -7.82 -22.91
CA PRO A 379 16.30 -7.78 -23.97
C PRO A 379 14.97 -8.35 -23.46
N ARG A 380 13.87 -7.73 -23.89
CA ARG A 380 12.52 -8.02 -23.41
C ARG A 380 12.15 -9.49 -23.61
N SER A 381 11.72 -10.18 -22.54
CA SER A 381 11.20 -11.54 -22.66
C SER A 381 9.75 -11.58 -23.14
N ASP A 382 9.33 -12.74 -23.64
CA ASP A 382 7.95 -13.06 -24.03
C ASP A 382 7.05 -13.47 -22.84
N GLY A 383 7.43 -13.06 -21.63
CA GLY A 383 6.72 -13.38 -20.40
C GLY A 383 5.31 -12.81 -20.41
N LYS A 384 4.33 -13.63 -20.02
CA LYS A 384 2.91 -13.29 -20.07
C LYS A 384 2.11 -14.04 -19.03
N PHE A 385 0.90 -13.55 -18.78
CA PHE A 385 -0.06 -14.17 -17.89
C PHE A 385 -1.32 -14.53 -18.64
N HIS A 386 -1.99 -15.61 -18.22
CA HIS A 386 -3.31 -15.99 -18.71
C HIS A 386 -4.26 -16.08 -17.53
N PHE A 387 -5.50 -15.66 -17.74
CA PHE A 387 -6.58 -15.93 -16.79
C PHE A 387 -7.86 -16.31 -17.51
N GLU A 388 -8.71 -17.05 -16.80
CA GLU A 388 -9.98 -17.53 -17.31
C GLU A 388 -11.11 -17.07 -16.40
N LEU A 389 -12.19 -16.58 -17.02
CA LEU A 389 -13.45 -16.27 -16.38
C LEU A 389 -14.51 -17.24 -16.90
N THR A 390 -15.15 -17.95 -15.98
CA THR A 390 -16.27 -18.87 -16.23
C THR A 390 -17.60 -18.14 -16.38
N GLN A 391 -17.69 -16.89 -15.91
CA GLN A 391 -18.88 -16.05 -15.99
C GLN A 391 -18.52 -14.57 -16.27
N PRO A 392 -19.40 -13.81 -16.94
CA PRO A 392 -19.20 -12.38 -17.15
C PRO A 392 -19.27 -11.61 -15.82
N GLY A 393 -18.48 -10.55 -15.69
CA GLY A 393 -18.45 -9.75 -14.46
C GLY A 393 -17.41 -8.64 -14.44
N ASN A 394 -17.56 -7.76 -13.46
CA ASN A 394 -16.53 -6.78 -13.13
C ASN A 394 -15.24 -7.50 -12.72
N THR A 395 -14.13 -7.08 -13.30
CA THR A 395 -12.82 -7.67 -13.12
C THR A 395 -11.79 -6.57 -12.95
N VAL A 396 -10.98 -6.66 -11.90
CA VAL A 396 -9.85 -5.75 -11.65
C VAL A 396 -8.56 -6.52 -11.86
N ILE A 397 -7.74 -6.04 -12.79
CA ILE A 397 -6.46 -6.67 -13.16
C ILE A 397 -5.34 -5.77 -12.67
N VAL A 398 -4.43 -6.32 -11.88
CA VAL A 398 -3.33 -5.58 -11.23
C VAL A 398 -2.01 -6.26 -11.52
N LEU A 399 -1.10 -5.52 -12.14
CA LEU A 399 0.30 -5.92 -12.29
C LEU A 399 1.12 -5.18 -11.23
N SER A 400 1.89 -5.91 -10.43
CA SER A 400 2.73 -5.36 -9.37
C SER A 400 4.15 -5.91 -9.44
N GLN A 401 5.09 -5.11 -8.94
CA GLN A 401 6.44 -5.56 -8.57
C GLN A 401 6.55 -5.60 -7.04
N PRO A 402 7.55 -6.31 -6.46
CA PRO A 402 7.73 -6.36 -5.02
C PRO A 402 7.92 -4.96 -4.42
N ASP A 403 7.47 -4.77 -3.18
CA ASP A 403 7.73 -3.53 -2.46
C ASP A 403 9.24 -3.31 -2.26
N THR A 404 9.72 -2.16 -2.74
CA THR A 404 11.13 -1.81 -2.68
C THR A 404 11.54 -1.13 -1.37
N ARG A 405 10.60 -0.70 -0.51
CA ARG A 405 10.93 -0.04 0.78
C ARG A 405 11.78 -0.90 1.71
N TYR A 406 11.60 -2.23 1.64
CA TYR A 406 12.41 -3.17 2.40
C TYR A 406 13.92 -3.04 2.10
N TYR A 407 14.28 -2.47 0.95
CA TYR A 407 15.65 -2.25 0.52
C TYR A 407 16.10 -0.79 0.71
N GLY A 408 15.47 0.01 1.57
CA GLY A 408 15.64 1.47 1.64
C GLY A 408 17.08 2.02 1.63
N ALA A 409 18.06 1.29 2.16
CA ALA A 409 19.49 1.65 2.08
C ALA A 409 20.15 1.46 0.70
N PHE A 410 19.50 0.75 -0.21
CA PHE A 410 19.99 0.40 -1.53
C PHE A 410 19.22 1.21 -2.56
N SER A 411 19.87 2.22 -3.13
CA SER A 411 19.38 2.82 -4.35
C SER A 411 19.35 1.74 -5.43
N ALA A 412 18.16 1.36 -5.88
CA ALA A 412 18.05 0.54 -7.08
C ALA A 412 18.78 1.28 -8.21
N GLU A 413 19.62 0.58 -8.96
CA GLU A 413 20.34 1.17 -10.10
C GLU A 413 19.35 1.69 -11.16
N PHE A 414 18.13 1.13 -11.15
CA PHE A 414 17.06 1.50 -12.05
C PHE A 414 15.70 1.56 -11.38
N ILE A 415 14.85 2.38 -11.97
CA ILE A 415 13.44 2.51 -11.68
C ILE A 415 12.66 1.78 -12.78
N ASN A 416 11.70 0.93 -12.40
CA ASN A 416 10.80 0.28 -13.34
C ASN A 416 9.42 0.94 -13.31
N THR A 417 8.94 1.36 -14.48
CA THR A 417 7.57 1.83 -14.71
C THR A 417 6.76 0.71 -15.33
N LEU A 418 5.68 0.33 -14.65
CA LEU A 418 4.84 -0.80 -15.03
C LEU A 418 3.71 -0.35 -15.97
N SER A 419 3.47 -1.15 -17.02
CA SER A 419 2.27 -1.09 -17.84
C SER A 419 1.92 -2.48 -18.35
N PHE A 420 0.70 -2.69 -18.81
CA PHE A 420 0.32 -3.96 -19.44
C PHE A 420 -0.82 -3.81 -20.43
N HIS A 421 -0.94 -4.78 -21.32
CA HIS A 421 -2.04 -4.88 -22.28
C HIS A 421 -2.84 -6.15 -22.02
N VAL A 422 -4.17 -6.05 -22.14
CA VAL A 422 -5.11 -7.17 -22.00
C VAL A 422 -5.67 -7.51 -23.37
N TYR A 423 -5.59 -8.78 -23.74
CA TYR A 423 -6.11 -9.32 -25.00
C TYR A 423 -7.16 -10.39 -24.73
N ASP A 424 -8.15 -10.53 -25.62
CA ASP A 424 -9.06 -11.67 -25.61
C ASP A 424 -8.42 -12.93 -26.23
N LYS A 425 -9.22 -14.00 -26.31
CA LYS A 425 -8.85 -15.28 -26.92
C LYS A 425 -8.49 -15.19 -28.42
N ASP A 426 -8.96 -14.15 -29.10
CA ASP A 426 -8.75 -13.93 -30.54
C ASP A 426 -7.59 -12.94 -30.77
N GLU A 427 -6.77 -12.71 -29.73
CA GLU A 427 -5.63 -11.77 -29.69
C GLU A 427 -6.01 -10.31 -29.96
N LYS A 428 -7.29 -9.96 -29.78
CA LYS A 428 -7.74 -8.58 -29.92
C LYS A 428 -7.48 -7.82 -28.64
N LEU A 429 -6.84 -6.65 -28.77
CA LEU A 429 -6.58 -5.76 -27.64
C LEU A 429 -7.89 -5.21 -27.05
N ILE A 430 -8.08 -5.42 -25.76
CA ILE A 430 -9.22 -4.92 -24.97
C ILE A 430 -8.85 -3.60 -24.28
N ARG A 431 -7.71 -3.58 -23.55
CA ARG A 431 -7.31 -2.45 -22.72
C ARG A 431 -5.80 -2.34 -22.62
N ARG A 432 -5.32 -1.10 -22.57
CA ARG A 432 -3.97 -0.75 -22.11
C ARG A 432 -4.08 -0.13 -20.73
N ALA A 433 -3.30 -0.64 -19.78
CA ALA A 433 -3.17 -0.08 -18.45
C ALA A 433 -1.77 0.54 -18.32
N LYS A 434 -1.73 1.81 -17.91
CA LYS A 434 -0.50 2.57 -17.70
C LYS A 434 -0.64 3.34 -16.39
N ILE A 435 0.49 3.56 -15.73
CA ILE A 435 0.56 4.44 -14.56
C ILE A 435 0.27 5.88 -15.01
N THR A 436 -0.68 6.54 -14.37
CA THR A 436 -0.99 7.96 -14.60
C THR A 436 0.00 8.88 -13.88
N VAL A 437 0.41 8.47 -12.67
CA VAL A 437 1.28 9.27 -11.80
C VAL A 437 2.68 8.63 -11.75
N PRO A 438 3.71 9.20 -12.40
CA PRO A 438 4.98 8.52 -12.70
C PRO A 438 5.75 7.93 -11.50
N TYR A 439 5.53 8.48 -10.31
CA TYR A 439 6.18 8.02 -9.08
C TYR A 439 5.42 6.90 -8.36
N SER A 440 4.18 6.56 -8.78
CA SER A 440 3.41 5.41 -8.31
C SER A 440 3.93 4.10 -8.93
N LYS A 441 5.08 3.62 -8.46
CA LYS A 441 5.84 2.57 -9.17
C LYS A 441 5.45 1.14 -8.80
N ARG A 442 4.81 0.91 -7.66
CA ARG A 442 4.59 -0.45 -7.11
C ARG A 442 3.66 -1.31 -7.96
N SER A 443 2.55 -0.72 -8.42
CA SER A 443 1.52 -1.43 -9.15
C SER A 443 0.82 -0.54 -10.17
N VAL A 444 0.25 -1.19 -11.17
CA VAL A 444 -0.64 -0.60 -12.17
C VAL A 444 -1.87 -1.50 -12.28
N ASN A 445 -3.05 -0.91 -12.45
CA ASN A 445 -4.28 -1.67 -12.52
C ASN A 445 -5.25 -1.11 -13.56
N CYS A 446 -6.26 -1.91 -13.90
CA CYS A 446 -7.42 -1.44 -14.64
C CYS A 446 -8.68 -2.22 -14.22
N GLU A 447 -9.83 -1.55 -14.27
CA GLU A 447 -11.14 -2.12 -13.98
C GLU A 447 -11.92 -2.29 -15.29
N LEU A 448 -12.48 -3.48 -15.54
CA LEU A 448 -13.17 -3.84 -16.78
C LEU A 448 -14.41 -4.68 -16.49
N MET A 449 -15.46 -4.48 -17.30
CA MET A 449 -16.55 -5.44 -17.42
C MET A 449 -16.18 -6.46 -18.52
N LEU A 450 -15.87 -7.69 -18.14
CA LEU A 450 -15.42 -8.74 -19.06
C LEU A 450 -16.49 -9.81 -19.24
N GLN A 451 -16.50 -10.44 -20.41
CA GLN A 451 -17.33 -11.62 -20.68
C GLN A 451 -16.64 -12.91 -20.19
N ALA A 452 -17.37 -14.01 -20.08
CA ALA A 452 -16.76 -15.31 -19.85
C ALA A 452 -15.80 -15.66 -21.00
N GLY A 453 -14.60 -16.13 -20.68
CA GLY A 453 -13.57 -16.43 -21.66
C GLY A 453 -12.16 -16.42 -21.09
N THR A 454 -11.19 -16.66 -21.97
CA THR A 454 -9.76 -16.63 -21.65
C THR A 454 -9.16 -15.32 -22.12
N TYR A 455 -8.28 -14.76 -21.29
CA TYR A 455 -7.61 -13.50 -21.54
C TYR A 455 -6.11 -13.63 -21.34
N THR A 456 -5.35 -12.88 -22.13
CA THR A 456 -3.90 -12.82 -22.05
C THR A 456 -3.48 -11.43 -21.60
N VAL A 457 -2.62 -11.36 -20.58
CA VAL A 457 -2.03 -10.11 -20.08
C VAL A 457 -0.54 -10.10 -20.41
N ILE A 458 -0.13 -9.10 -21.18
CA ILE A 458 1.26 -8.91 -21.60
C ILE A 458 1.83 -7.71 -20.84
N PRO A 459 2.84 -7.90 -19.97
CA PRO A 459 3.54 -6.82 -19.30
C PRO A 459 4.39 -6.00 -20.27
N HIS A 460 4.45 -4.69 -20.04
CA HIS A 460 5.29 -3.71 -20.73
C HIS A 460 6.03 -2.90 -19.66
N ILE A 461 7.32 -3.17 -19.48
CA ILE A 461 8.13 -2.57 -18.42
C ILE A 461 9.12 -1.61 -19.05
N GLN A 462 9.06 -0.34 -18.64
CA GLN A 462 10.07 0.66 -18.97
C GLN A 462 11.03 0.77 -17.80
N ARG A 463 12.33 0.85 -18.09
CA ARG A 463 13.39 0.92 -17.09
C ARG A 463 14.23 2.16 -17.32
N GLU A 464 14.46 2.92 -16.27
CA GLU A 464 15.19 4.19 -16.31
C GLU A 464 16.30 4.15 -15.26
N PRO A 465 17.53 4.62 -15.57
CA PRO A 465 18.58 4.76 -14.57
C PRO A 465 18.11 5.68 -13.43
N THR A 466 18.48 5.34 -12.20
CA THR A 466 18.27 6.25 -11.07
C THR A 466 19.34 7.35 -11.13
N ASP A 467 18.94 8.63 -11.08
CA ASP A 467 19.89 9.76 -11.02
C ASP A 467 20.74 9.67 -9.75
N ILE A 468 21.94 9.11 -9.85
CA ILE A 468 22.92 9.12 -8.77
C ILE A 468 23.54 10.52 -8.74
N VAL A 469 23.04 11.40 -7.87
CA VAL A 469 23.80 12.59 -7.49
C VAL A 469 25.02 12.10 -6.69
N THR A 470 26.16 11.97 -7.36
CA THR A 470 27.44 11.75 -6.71
C THR A 470 27.78 12.97 -5.88
N VAL A 471 27.47 12.91 -4.59
CA VAL A 471 28.04 13.84 -3.60
C VAL A 471 29.52 13.49 -3.48
N VAL A 472 30.34 14.11 -4.31
CA VAL A 472 31.79 14.05 -4.17
C VAL A 472 32.13 14.87 -2.93
N SER A 473 32.29 14.21 -1.79
CA SER A 473 32.95 14.80 -0.62
C SER A 473 34.40 15.08 -1.01
N GLN A 474 34.74 16.35 -1.22
CA GLN A 474 36.13 16.80 -1.17
C GLN A 474 36.69 16.46 0.21
N GLY A 475 37.91 15.92 0.20
CA GLY A 475 38.50 15.15 1.29
C GLY A 475 39.01 15.97 2.47
N ASP A 476 39.47 15.22 3.47
CA ASP A 476 40.74 15.49 4.14
C ASP A 476 41.28 14.18 4.74
N ASP A 477 42.59 14.03 4.61
CA ASP A 477 43.42 12.84 4.80
C ASP A 477 43.46 12.25 6.22
N LEU A 478 43.70 10.93 6.31
CA LEU A 478 44.73 10.37 7.21
C LEU A 478 45.00 8.88 6.91
N ASP A 479 46.19 8.65 6.34
CA ASP A 479 46.88 7.37 6.19
C ASP A 479 47.06 6.64 7.54
N SER A 480 46.89 5.32 7.55
CA SER A 480 48.03 4.37 7.61
C SER A 480 47.65 2.92 8.01
N ALA A 481 48.22 2.00 7.23
CA ALA A 481 48.88 0.77 7.66
C ALA A 481 48.10 -0.58 7.79
N LEU A 482 48.36 -1.43 6.78
CA LEU A 482 48.89 -2.81 6.85
C LEU A 482 47.94 -4.02 7.09
N ASN A 483 47.75 -4.79 6.01
CA ASN A 483 47.47 -6.23 5.94
C ASN A 483 48.82 -7.01 5.97
N PRO A 484 48.98 -8.37 5.91
CA PRO A 484 48.00 -9.48 5.83
C PRO A 484 48.39 -10.85 6.53
N ALA A 485 47.45 -11.81 6.43
CA ALA A 485 47.62 -13.26 6.20
C ALA A 485 47.98 -14.25 7.33
N THR A 486 47.20 -15.35 7.43
CA THR A 486 47.69 -16.76 7.35
C THR A 486 46.55 -17.79 7.25
N ARG A 487 46.81 -18.85 6.45
CA ARG A 487 46.01 -20.03 6.03
C ARG A 487 45.83 -21.10 7.14
N SER A 488 44.80 -21.96 7.06
CA SER A 488 44.86 -23.34 6.51
C SER A 488 43.72 -24.26 7.00
N ASP A 489 42.96 -24.80 6.04
CA ASP A 489 42.56 -26.20 5.73
C ASP A 489 42.08 -27.22 6.79
N ASP A 490 41.09 -28.01 6.31
CA ASP A 490 40.65 -29.38 6.64
C ASP A 490 39.53 -29.60 7.69
N VAL A 491 38.32 -29.93 7.20
CA VAL A 491 37.50 -31.14 7.50
C VAL A 491 36.26 -31.18 6.59
N GLU A 492 36.09 -32.24 5.78
CA GLU A 492 34.84 -32.61 5.09
C GLU A 492 33.95 -33.49 5.99
N VAL A 493 32.65 -33.17 6.16
CA VAL A 493 31.60 -34.17 6.48
C VAL A 493 30.22 -33.79 5.87
N MET A 494 29.84 -34.57 4.87
CA MET A 494 28.53 -35.01 4.34
C MET A 494 27.21 -34.42 4.91
N VAL A 495 26.39 -33.90 3.99
CA VAL A 495 24.97 -33.52 4.14
C VAL A 495 24.06 -34.73 3.87
N GLU A 496 23.06 -34.97 4.73
CA GLU A 496 21.85 -35.74 4.37
C GLU A 496 20.62 -34.81 4.35
N ALA A 497 19.86 -34.93 3.26
CA ALA A 497 18.78 -34.05 2.87
C ALA A 497 17.46 -34.35 3.61
N VAL A 498 16.70 -33.28 3.92
CA VAL A 498 15.24 -33.36 4.13
C VAL A 498 14.56 -32.31 3.26
N LYS A 499 13.74 -32.76 2.30
CA LYS A 499 12.84 -31.92 1.49
C LYS A 499 11.61 -31.52 2.31
N MET A 500 11.29 -30.23 2.36
CA MET A 500 9.94 -29.72 2.67
C MET A 500 9.59 -28.50 1.80
N ASP A 501 8.30 -28.42 1.47
CA ASP A 501 7.64 -27.55 0.50
C ASP A 501 7.64 -26.07 0.91
N LYS A 502 7.95 -25.16 -0.03
CA LYS A 502 8.24 -23.75 0.21
C LYS A 502 7.02 -22.88 -0.09
N SER A 503 6.35 -22.41 0.97
CA SER A 503 5.50 -21.24 0.86
C SER A 503 6.35 -20.01 0.50
N SER A 504 5.85 -19.26 -0.49
CA SER A 504 6.57 -18.31 -1.35
C SER A 504 7.27 -17.15 -0.62
N TYR A 505 6.76 -16.65 0.51
CA TYR A 505 7.25 -15.40 1.10
C TYR A 505 8.64 -15.48 1.74
N MET A 506 8.91 -16.50 2.59
CA MET A 506 10.23 -16.63 3.24
C MET A 506 11.33 -16.99 2.23
N PHE A 507 10.98 -17.70 1.16
CA PHE A 507 11.91 -17.98 0.06
C PHE A 507 12.21 -16.71 -0.74
N GLN A 508 11.20 -15.86 -1.00
CA GLN A 508 11.39 -14.58 -1.68
C GLN A 508 12.13 -13.57 -0.80
N GLN A 509 11.88 -13.52 0.52
CA GLN A 509 12.69 -12.73 1.47
C GLN A 509 14.15 -13.21 1.52
N ARG A 510 14.39 -14.53 1.48
CA ARG A 510 15.76 -15.07 1.40
C ARG A 510 16.41 -14.75 0.06
N LYS A 511 15.67 -14.76 -1.06
CA LYS A 511 16.17 -14.38 -2.39
C LYS A 511 16.42 -12.86 -2.49
N ALA A 512 15.58 -12.05 -1.87
CA ALA A 512 15.74 -10.61 -1.68
C ALA A 512 16.95 -10.29 -0.79
N SER A 513 17.12 -11.03 0.30
CA SER A 513 18.30 -11.00 1.16
C SER A 513 19.57 -11.49 0.42
N LEU A 514 19.42 -12.41 -0.54
CA LEU A 514 20.48 -12.87 -1.43
C LEU A 514 20.87 -11.79 -2.45
N ILE A 515 19.89 -11.03 -2.95
CA ILE A 515 20.13 -9.85 -3.81
C ILE A 515 20.78 -8.71 -2.99
N ARG A 516 20.41 -8.57 -1.71
CA ARG A 516 21.06 -7.69 -0.72
C ARG A 516 22.53 -8.09 -0.51
N SER A 517 22.86 -9.38 -0.43
CA SER A 517 24.26 -9.83 -0.28
C SER A 517 25.08 -9.74 -1.57
N MET A 518 24.47 -9.95 -2.73
CA MET A 518 25.13 -9.84 -4.05
C MET A 518 25.50 -8.40 -4.43
N SER A 519 24.66 -7.42 -4.04
CA SER A 519 24.90 -6.00 -4.35
C SER A 519 25.95 -5.37 -3.43
N VAL A 520 26.02 -5.79 -2.16
CA VAL A 520 27.00 -5.29 -1.18
C VAL A 520 28.42 -5.78 -1.45
N ALA A 521 28.59 -7.03 -1.90
CA ALA A 521 29.90 -7.60 -2.21
C ALA A 521 30.59 -6.91 -3.40
N ARG A 522 29.82 -6.40 -4.36
CA ARG A 522 30.34 -5.71 -5.56
C ARG A 522 30.83 -4.29 -5.30
N VAL A 523 30.28 -3.58 -4.32
CA VAL A 523 30.56 -2.13 -4.12
C VAL A 523 31.64 -1.87 -3.07
N THR A 524 31.85 -2.75 -2.09
CA THR A 524 32.65 -2.38 -0.89
C THR A 524 33.83 -3.27 -0.55
N GLY A 525 34.00 -4.43 -1.20
CA GLY A 525 35.12 -5.34 -0.93
C GLY A 525 35.29 -5.77 0.54
N ARG A 526 34.24 -5.64 1.38
CA ARG A 526 34.28 -5.99 2.81
C ARG A 526 33.09 -6.87 3.22
N LYS A 527 33.37 -7.83 4.10
CA LYS A 527 32.42 -8.78 4.70
C LYS A 527 31.35 -8.05 5.53
N LEU A 528 30.10 -8.49 5.40
CA LEU A 528 28.98 -8.09 6.26
C LEU A 528 28.95 -8.95 7.54
N LEU A 529 28.66 -8.31 8.67
CA LEU A 529 28.39 -8.95 9.96
C LEU A 529 26.87 -9.16 10.12
N GLY A 530 26.42 -10.35 10.54
CA GLY A 530 25.03 -10.60 10.92
C GLY A 530 24.24 -11.61 10.07
N VAL A 531 24.90 -12.39 9.23
CA VAL A 531 24.34 -13.63 8.67
C VAL A 531 25.05 -14.77 9.39
N ASP A 532 24.30 -15.70 10.01
CA ASP A 532 24.90 -16.91 10.56
C ASP A 532 25.59 -17.67 9.41
N ASP A 533 26.90 -17.88 9.55
CA ASP A 533 27.88 -18.25 8.52
C ASP A 533 27.69 -19.66 7.87
N GLU A 534 26.58 -20.36 8.09
CA GLU A 534 26.41 -21.76 7.62
C GLU A 534 25.66 -21.92 6.28
N ASP A 535 25.02 -20.88 5.73
CA ASP A 535 24.33 -20.93 4.42
C ASP A 535 25.16 -20.35 3.25
N TYR A 536 26.45 -20.05 3.47
CA TYR A 536 27.36 -19.50 2.46
C TYR A 536 27.90 -20.59 1.51
N GLU A 537 27.06 -21.11 0.61
CA GLU A 537 27.58 -21.81 -0.57
C GLU A 537 28.29 -20.79 -1.47
N SER A 538 29.61 -20.77 -1.39
CA SER A 538 30.49 -20.04 -2.30
C SER A 538 30.31 -20.57 -3.72
N GLY A 539 29.54 -19.89 -4.57
CA GLY A 539 29.39 -20.34 -5.95
C GLY A 539 28.52 -19.51 -6.89
N VAL A 540 28.33 -18.21 -6.65
CA VAL A 540 27.64 -17.38 -7.67
C VAL A 540 28.68 -16.74 -8.58
N ASP A 541 28.81 -17.31 -9.77
CA ASP A 541 29.76 -16.88 -10.80
C ASP A 541 29.43 -15.45 -11.27
N ALA A 542 30.44 -14.62 -11.56
CA ALA A 542 30.25 -13.21 -11.95
C ALA A 542 29.38 -13.06 -13.23
N VAL A 543 29.35 -14.11 -14.05
CA VAL A 543 28.51 -14.24 -15.26
C VAL A 543 27.03 -14.39 -14.91
N GLN A 544 26.69 -15.19 -13.89
CA GLN A 544 25.30 -15.33 -13.43
C GLN A 544 24.75 -14.00 -12.88
N LEU A 545 25.61 -13.20 -12.24
CA LEU A 545 25.25 -11.86 -11.77
C LEU A 545 24.92 -10.87 -12.89
N GLU A 546 25.52 -11.01 -14.08
CA GLU A 546 25.18 -10.18 -15.25
C GLU A 546 23.86 -10.62 -15.90
N GLU A 547 23.60 -11.93 -15.98
CA GLU A 547 22.36 -12.48 -16.54
C GLU A 547 21.10 -12.08 -15.73
N HIS A 548 21.23 -11.89 -14.41
CA HIS A 548 20.10 -11.53 -13.55
C HIS A 548 19.89 -10.02 -13.38
N ARG A 549 20.81 -9.17 -13.88
CA ARG A 549 20.72 -7.70 -13.77
C ARG A 549 19.45 -7.15 -14.42
N TRP A 550 18.93 -7.86 -15.41
CA TRP A 550 17.79 -7.46 -16.23
C TRP A 550 16.46 -8.09 -15.80
N GLN A 551 16.48 -8.91 -14.75
CA GLN A 551 15.30 -9.59 -14.24
C GLN A 551 14.54 -8.74 -13.21
N VAL A 552 13.24 -8.64 -13.40
CA VAL A 552 12.28 -8.08 -12.44
C VAL A 552 11.24 -9.14 -12.12
N MET A 553 10.87 -9.25 -10.85
CA MET A 553 9.74 -10.08 -10.43
C MET A 553 8.45 -9.33 -10.72
N LEU A 554 7.54 -9.96 -11.45
CA LEU A 554 6.22 -9.41 -11.74
C LEU A 554 5.14 -10.34 -11.21
N GLY A 555 4.18 -9.76 -10.50
CA GLY A 555 3.00 -10.45 -9.98
C GLY A 555 1.76 -9.92 -10.68
N LEU A 556 0.92 -10.81 -11.21
CA LEU A 556 -0.43 -10.46 -11.65
C LEU A 556 -1.44 -10.92 -10.61
N ARG A 557 -2.35 -10.02 -10.22
CA ARG A 557 -3.56 -10.32 -9.45
C ARG A 557 -4.79 -10.02 -10.30
N VAL A 558 -5.77 -10.91 -10.26
CA VAL A 558 -7.07 -10.72 -10.91
C VAL A 558 -8.16 -10.89 -9.85
N TYR A 559 -8.88 -9.81 -9.60
CA TYR A 559 -10.05 -9.79 -8.73
C TYR A 559 -11.31 -9.92 -9.59
N SER A 560 -12.21 -10.83 -9.25
CA SER A 560 -13.49 -11.02 -9.96
C SER A 560 -14.57 -11.57 -9.01
N HIS A 561 -15.84 -11.39 -9.35
CA HIS A 561 -16.93 -12.11 -8.69
C HIS A 561 -16.98 -13.61 -9.08
N ASP A 562 -16.19 -14.03 -10.08
CA ASP A 562 -15.98 -15.44 -10.37
C ASP A 562 -15.09 -16.12 -9.32
N ARG A 563 -15.68 -17.04 -8.55
CA ARG A 563 -14.98 -17.82 -7.51
C ARG A 563 -13.99 -18.83 -8.06
N ASN A 564 -14.07 -19.15 -9.35
CA ASN A 564 -13.21 -20.12 -10.01
C ASN A 564 -12.12 -19.46 -10.87
N VAL A 565 -11.92 -18.15 -10.73
CA VAL A 565 -10.87 -17.43 -11.46
C VAL A 565 -9.50 -18.08 -11.19
N LYS A 566 -8.74 -18.28 -12.27
CA LYS A 566 -7.38 -18.83 -12.22
C LYS A 566 -6.45 -17.93 -12.99
N VAL A 567 -5.24 -17.78 -12.48
CA VAL A 567 -4.18 -16.99 -13.13
C VAL A 567 -2.94 -17.88 -13.26
N THR A 568 -2.38 -17.93 -14.47
CA THR A 568 -1.16 -18.67 -14.77
C THR A 568 -0.14 -17.75 -15.40
N GLY A 569 0.98 -17.55 -14.72
CA GLY A 569 2.15 -16.87 -15.27
C GLY A 569 3.04 -17.83 -16.05
N ILE A 570 3.49 -17.40 -17.21
CA ILE A 570 4.50 -18.08 -18.02
C ILE A 570 5.73 -17.18 -18.05
N ALA A 571 6.81 -17.62 -17.39
CA ALA A 571 8.08 -16.92 -17.45
C ALA A 571 8.62 -17.00 -18.89
N GLY A 572 8.89 -15.84 -19.49
CA GLY A 572 9.45 -15.77 -20.84
C GLY A 572 10.90 -16.22 -20.86
N ALA A 573 11.36 -16.73 -22.00
CA ALA A 573 12.77 -17.09 -22.15
C ALA A 573 13.64 -15.83 -22.19
N HIS A 574 14.85 -15.89 -21.59
CA HIS A 574 15.82 -14.81 -21.75
C HIS A 574 16.36 -14.85 -23.18
N PRO A 575 16.22 -13.78 -24.00
CA PRO A 575 16.64 -13.82 -25.40
C PRO A 575 18.13 -14.11 -25.59
N LEU A 576 19.00 -13.63 -24.67
CA LEU A 576 20.44 -13.94 -24.68
C LEU A 576 20.80 -15.38 -24.25
N SER A 577 19.86 -16.20 -23.80
CA SER A 577 20.16 -17.62 -23.52
C SER A 577 20.34 -18.45 -24.80
N LYS A 578 20.11 -17.86 -25.97
CA LYS A 578 20.39 -18.47 -27.26
C LYS A 578 21.69 -17.88 -27.80
N THR A 579 22.73 -18.72 -27.82
CA THR A 579 24.00 -18.66 -28.57
C THR A 579 25.28 -18.15 -27.85
N GLN A 580 26.05 -19.10 -27.30
CA GLN A 580 27.43 -19.25 -27.79
C GLN A 580 27.34 -19.68 -29.27
N GLY A 581 27.44 -18.71 -30.16
CA GLY A 581 27.36 -18.93 -31.60
C GLY A 581 27.47 -17.60 -32.31
N HIS A 582 28.70 -17.19 -32.60
CA HIS A 582 29.05 -16.00 -33.36
C HIS A 582 28.07 -15.71 -34.52
N VAL A 583 27.41 -14.56 -34.47
CA VAL A 583 26.99 -13.83 -35.67
C VAL A 583 27.29 -12.35 -35.45
N LYS A 584 27.83 -11.73 -36.51
CA LYS A 584 28.41 -10.39 -36.55
C LYS A 584 27.34 -9.30 -36.33
N HIS A 585 27.74 -8.25 -35.62
CA HIS A 585 27.05 -6.97 -35.57
C HIS A 585 26.96 -6.36 -36.97
N GLU A 586 25.76 -5.98 -37.39
CA GLU A 586 25.54 -4.86 -38.29
C GLU A 586 24.72 -3.82 -37.51
N ASP A 587 25.19 -2.59 -37.57
CA ASP A 587 24.67 -1.42 -36.86
C ASP A 587 23.33 -0.96 -37.49
N GLU A 588 22.29 -0.77 -36.67
CA GLU A 588 21.14 0.07 -37.03
C GLU A 588 20.85 1.04 -35.87
N ASP A 589 21.19 2.30 -36.12
CA ASP A 589 20.83 3.47 -35.31
C ASP A 589 19.36 3.86 -35.52
N SER A 590 18.76 4.36 -34.44
CA SER A 590 17.49 5.12 -34.34
C SER A 590 16.18 4.35 -34.52
N ASP A 591 15.50 4.06 -33.39
CA ASP A 591 14.07 3.80 -33.37
C ASP A 591 13.37 4.67 -32.31
N ASP A 592 12.52 5.56 -32.83
CA ASP A 592 11.61 6.46 -32.13
C ASP A 592 10.41 5.67 -31.54
N PRO A 593 10.08 5.80 -30.25
CA PRO A 593 9.10 4.95 -29.56
C PRO A 593 7.63 5.05 -30.06
N GLU A 594 7.32 5.91 -31.03
CA GLU A 594 5.98 5.97 -31.64
C GLU A 594 5.81 5.08 -32.90
N SER A 595 6.88 4.53 -33.49
CA SER A 595 6.82 3.84 -34.78
C SER A 595 6.40 2.36 -34.71
N VAL A 596 6.48 1.70 -33.55
CA VAL A 596 6.26 0.24 -33.40
C VAL A 596 4.77 -0.13 -33.26
N THR A 597 3.85 0.82 -33.49
CA THR A 597 2.41 0.53 -33.52
C THR A 597 1.92 -0.04 -34.86
N ALA A 598 2.77 -0.14 -35.89
CA ALA A 598 2.36 -0.53 -37.24
C ALA A 598 2.64 -2.00 -37.65
N THR A 599 3.53 -2.75 -37.00
CA THR A 599 4.09 -3.99 -37.62
C THR A 599 3.46 -5.33 -37.20
N LEU A 600 2.24 -5.33 -36.66
CA LEU A 600 1.43 -6.55 -36.47
C LEU A 600 0.07 -6.54 -37.18
N ALA A 601 -0.30 -5.44 -37.86
CA ALA A 601 -1.51 -5.37 -38.70
C ALA A 601 -1.28 -5.80 -40.16
N ASP A 602 -0.03 -5.83 -40.65
CA ASP A 602 0.28 -5.98 -42.07
C ASP A 602 0.71 -7.40 -42.52
N LYS A 603 0.40 -8.45 -41.76
CA LYS A 603 0.69 -9.85 -42.13
C LYS A 603 -0.53 -10.74 -42.39
N ALA A 604 -1.63 -10.16 -42.85
CA ALA A 604 -2.76 -10.94 -43.35
C ALA A 604 -3.47 -10.25 -44.55
N ALA A 605 -2.91 -10.41 -45.76
CA ALA A 605 -3.68 -10.62 -47.00
C ALA A 605 -2.75 -10.65 -48.22
N ALA A 606 -2.60 -11.83 -48.83
CA ALA A 606 -2.14 -11.97 -50.21
C ALA A 606 -3.30 -12.56 -51.02
N GLU A 607 -3.87 -11.80 -51.95
CA GLU A 607 -3.87 -12.07 -53.40
C GLU A 607 -4.87 -11.16 -54.16
N PRO A 608 -4.54 -10.72 -55.40
CA PRO A 608 -5.31 -9.71 -56.12
C PRO A 608 -6.37 -10.31 -57.04
N VAL A 609 -7.59 -9.79 -57.00
CA VAL A 609 -8.62 -10.02 -58.05
C VAL A 609 -8.83 -8.73 -58.83
N LYS A 610 -8.58 -8.78 -60.14
CA LYS A 610 -8.85 -7.70 -61.11
C LYS A 610 -10.33 -7.71 -61.52
N VAL A 611 -11.03 -6.57 -61.43
CA VAL A 611 -12.15 -6.21 -62.31
C VAL A 611 -12.19 -4.69 -62.56
N ALA A 612 -12.52 -4.31 -63.80
CA ALA A 612 -12.42 -3.00 -64.43
C ALA A 612 -13.55 -1.98 -64.05
N PRO A 613 -13.42 -0.68 -64.39
CA PRO A 613 -14.22 0.40 -63.82
C PRO A 613 -15.44 0.79 -64.67
N ILE A 614 -16.51 1.24 -64.01
CA ILE A 614 -17.60 2.00 -64.62
C ILE A 614 -17.81 3.25 -63.77
N GLY A 615 -17.66 4.42 -64.39
CA GLY A 615 -17.87 5.72 -63.76
C GLY A 615 -19.32 6.18 -63.83
N LEU A 616 -19.61 7.26 -63.09
CA LEU A 616 -20.71 8.18 -63.39
C LEU A 616 -20.46 9.53 -62.69
N ALA A 617 -20.76 10.58 -63.44
CA ALA A 617 -20.68 12.01 -63.12
C ALA A 617 -22.06 12.54 -62.61
N PRO A 618 -22.17 13.82 -62.19
CA PRO A 618 -23.02 14.25 -61.04
C PRO A 618 -24.27 15.12 -61.38
N LEU A 619 -24.93 15.58 -60.30
CA LEU A 619 -25.81 16.76 -60.09
C LEU A 619 -27.33 16.66 -60.34
N THR A 620 -28.11 17.15 -59.35
CA THR A 620 -29.25 18.13 -59.39
C THR A 620 -29.96 18.12 -58.02
N GLU A 621 -29.87 19.17 -57.20
CA GLU A 621 -30.83 20.30 -57.00
C GLU A 621 -32.10 19.98 -56.18
N GLU A 622 -32.34 20.81 -55.15
CA GLU A 622 -33.52 20.86 -54.26
C GLU A 622 -34.80 21.35 -55.00
N PRO A 623 -36.01 21.31 -54.37
CA PRO A 623 -36.42 22.44 -53.53
C PRO A 623 -37.32 22.14 -52.29
N GLU A 624 -37.30 23.16 -51.43
CA GLU A 624 -38.10 23.67 -50.31
C GLU A 624 -39.59 23.28 -50.04
N GLU A 625 -39.92 23.41 -48.73
CA GLU A 625 -41.19 23.80 -48.04
C GLU A 625 -42.46 22.92 -48.25
N GLU A 626 -43.33 22.60 -47.28
CA GLU A 626 -44.05 23.46 -46.34
C GLU A 626 -44.85 22.63 -45.28
N SER A 627 -45.42 23.34 -44.31
CA SER A 627 -45.94 22.95 -42.99
C SER A 627 -47.35 22.32 -42.86
N ALA A 628 -47.63 21.64 -41.72
CA ALA A 628 -48.84 21.76 -40.84
C ALA A 628 -49.01 20.50 -39.93
N LYS A 629 -48.77 20.54 -38.61
CA LYS A 629 -49.65 20.90 -37.45
C LYS A 629 -50.80 19.91 -37.08
N LYS A 630 -50.71 19.46 -35.80
CA LYS A 630 -51.76 19.06 -34.82
C LYS A 630 -52.48 17.71 -35.07
N ASP A 631 -52.76 16.84 -34.10
CA ASP A 631 -53.36 17.05 -32.77
C ASP A 631 -52.92 16.02 -31.69
N GLN A 632 -53.32 16.34 -30.46
CA GLN A 632 -52.91 15.85 -29.14
C GLN A 632 -53.80 14.68 -28.61
N PRO A 633 -53.69 14.21 -27.33
CA PRO A 633 -53.62 12.79 -26.97
C PRO A 633 -54.85 12.25 -26.19
N GLU A 634 -54.91 10.94 -25.93
CA GLU A 634 -55.79 10.36 -24.91
C GLU A 634 -55.07 9.41 -23.94
N LYS A 635 -55.33 9.69 -22.65
CA LYS A 635 -55.03 8.89 -21.46
C LYS A 635 -56.00 7.71 -21.39
N ILE A 636 -55.54 6.56 -20.89
CA ILE A 636 -56.42 5.50 -20.38
C ILE A 636 -56.10 5.21 -18.91
N SER A 637 -57.20 5.07 -18.18
CA SER A 637 -57.41 4.96 -16.74
C SER A 637 -57.18 3.55 -16.17
N LYS A 638 -57.06 3.54 -14.84
CA LYS A 638 -57.06 2.39 -13.93
C LYS A 638 -58.46 1.79 -13.73
N GLU A 639 -58.51 0.48 -13.53
CA GLU A 639 -59.50 -0.38 -12.83
C GLU A 639 -58.67 -1.62 -12.38
N GLU A 640 -58.76 -2.24 -11.20
CA GLU A 640 -59.63 -2.19 -10.01
C GLU A 640 -58.78 -2.58 -8.78
#